data_AF-A0A535Z645-F1
#
_entry.id   AF-A0A535Z645-F1
#
_cell.length_a   1.000
_cell.length_b   1.000
_cell.length_c   1.000
_cell.angle_alpha   90.00
_cell.angle_beta   90.00
_cell.angle_gamma   90.00
#
_symmetry.space_group_name_H-M   'P 1'
#
loop_
_entity.id
_entity.type
_entity.pdbx_description
1 polymer ?
#
loop_
_entity_poly.entity_id
_entity_poly.type
_entity_poly.pdbx_seq_one_letter_code
_entity_poly.pdbx_strand_id
1 'polypeptide(L)'
;MTPRATYRVQLTPELTLDDVAQLADYLAALGVSHLYCSPILQAAPGSTHGYDVVDPTRISSELGGDAGLGRMAEAMRKRSIELLVDIVPNHMAAAGRANPWWWDLLTHGQSSRYADYFDIDWRLAPTTLKNKILLGVLGDRFGHELENGSLTLGRDGDEVVVRYHDVAFPLAPGTLDTEDMDHVAHDADALDELLQRQHYRLAYWRTAQEELNYRRFFTIDSLIGLRVEQPQVFADSHSVIVGLLNGREVSGVRVDHVDGLRDPATYLRRLRAAAPDAYIVVEKILQAGEELPESFPVQGTTGYDFISIVDGVFVNTENEPAMTALYHAFTGETQPYIEVARTSKHEIIAGDLDPDLRRLAALMSEICESDRRHRDRTHREVREAVAEVAAGFRVYRTYVTTGAGASEQDRAQVAHAIEEASRRRPDIDHELLALIADVLLLDRRGELEEEFAARFQQFTPAVMAKGVEDTAFYRYHRLVSLNEVGGDPGAFGRGVDAFHEWCAHVATTRPATMLTLSTHDTKRSGDVRARLNVISEIPGEWEAAVRRWAEHNDRHRPHGYPDRNLEYLAYQTIVGAWPIDEERLTQFLNKAAREAKLHTSWTNPVAAYEDALAEFVHSVTSDAEFMSDLESFLGRTQLVSFGRIASLAQTTLLLTCPGVSDIYQGTELWNLTLVDPDNRRPADFASRRMALDGVAGIGAEEIAQRLDDGSAKVWLLSRLLRERAGRPELFASLDYAPLNATGAKANHALGFVRGSLLTLVPRLPAGLAGDWGDTEVALPDGRWTNLLTGEVEDGGRPVAANRLLEKFPVAVLATGIG
;
A
#
# COMPACT_ATOMS: atom_id res chain seq x y z
N MET A 1 -20.63 -13.59 -5.80
CA MET A 1 -20.15 -14.01 -7.14
C MET A 1 -18.68 -13.61 -7.24
N THR A 2 -17.80 -14.39 -7.89
CA THR A 2 -16.40 -13.97 -8.07
C THR A 2 -16.29 -12.96 -9.22
N PRO A 3 -15.65 -11.79 -9.03
CA PRO A 3 -15.43 -10.84 -10.11
C PRO A 3 -14.60 -11.45 -11.24
N ARG A 4 -14.90 -11.07 -12.49
CA ARG A 4 -14.02 -11.40 -13.63
C ARG A 4 -12.84 -10.45 -13.71
N ALA A 5 -13.11 -9.17 -13.49
CA ALA A 5 -12.16 -8.07 -13.39
C ALA A 5 -12.80 -6.92 -12.63
N THR A 6 -11.99 -6.19 -11.85
CA THR A 6 -12.36 -5.00 -11.08
C THR A 6 -11.72 -3.75 -11.67
N TYR A 7 -12.39 -2.61 -11.53
CA TYR A 7 -11.84 -1.30 -11.90
C TYR A 7 -11.89 -0.38 -10.67
N ARG A 8 -10.72 -0.01 -10.12
CA ARG A 8 -10.62 0.85 -8.93
C ARG A 8 -10.80 2.32 -9.28
N VAL A 9 -11.76 2.98 -8.63
CA VAL A 9 -12.00 4.43 -8.70
C VAL A 9 -11.82 5.08 -7.33
N GLN A 10 -11.11 6.20 -7.32
CA GLN A 10 -10.90 7.07 -6.16
C GLN A 10 -12.01 8.13 -6.12
N LEU A 11 -12.98 7.95 -5.23
CA LEU A 11 -14.03 8.94 -4.98
C LEU A 11 -13.47 10.13 -4.21
N THR A 12 -13.83 11.33 -4.63
CA THR A 12 -13.50 12.60 -3.95
C THR A 12 -14.73 13.53 -4.00
N PRO A 13 -14.73 14.66 -3.27
CA PRO A 13 -15.78 15.66 -3.43
C PRO A 13 -15.92 16.18 -4.87
N GLU A 14 -14.86 16.10 -5.69
CA GLU A 14 -14.84 16.46 -7.11
C GLU A 14 -15.20 15.31 -8.06
N LEU A 15 -15.16 14.05 -7.59
CA LEU A 15 -15.59 12.86 -8.33
C LEU A 15 -16.57 12.06 -7.47
N THR A 16 -17.82 12.51 -7.46
CA THR A 16 -18.89 12.00 -6.60
C THR A 16 -19.48 10.67 -7.11
N LEU A 17 -20.41 10.07 -6.35
CA LEU A 17 -21.12 8.86 -6.78
C LEU A 17 -21.94 9.10 -8.07
N ASP A 18 -22.44 10.32 -8.29
CA ASP A 18 -23.16 10.68 -9.52
C ASP A 18 -22.24 10.80 -10.73
N ASP A 19 -21.03 11.30 -10.54
CA ASP A 19 -20.03 11.37 -11.61
C ASP A 19 -19.58 9.97 -12.01
N VAL A 20 -19.35 9.10 -11.02
CA VAL A 20 -19.03 7.69 -11.27
C VAL A 20 -20.19 6.94 -11.93
N ALA A 21 -21.45 7.27 -11.62
CA ALA A 21 -22.61 6.71 -12.31
C ALA A 21 -22.56 6.97 -13.83
N GLN A 22 -22.03 8.11 -14.27
CA GLN A 22 -21.88 8.46 -15.69
C GLN A 22 -20.80 7.62 -16.40
N LEU A 23 -19.92 6.94 -15.64
CA LEU A 23 -18.90 6.05 -16.19
C LEU A 23 -19.44 4.65 -16.52
N ALA A 24 -20.71 4.33 -16.24
CA ALA A 24 -21.26 2.99 -16.46
C ALA A 24 -21.07 2.48 -17.90
N ASP A 25 -21.35 3.32 -18.90
CA ASP A 25 -21.14 2.97 -20.31
C ASP A 25 -19.64 2.79 -20.65
N TYR A 26 -18.75 3.41 -19.88
CA TYR A 26 -17.30 3.35 -20.08
C TYR A 26 -16.76 2.03 -19.65
N LEU A 27 -17.03 1.71 -18.39
CA LEU A 27 -16.62 0.48 -17.76
C LEU A 27 -17.21 -0.74 -18.50
N ALA A 28 -18.46 -0.63 -18.97
CA ALA A 28 -19.10 -1.68 -19.77
C ALA A 28 -18.41 -1.87 -21.12
N ALA A 29 -18.10 -0.78 -21.83
CA ALA A 29 -17.40 -0.85 -23.10
C ALA A 29 -15.96 -1.39 -22.94
N LEU A 30 -15.31 -1.07 -21.81
CA LEU A 30 -13.98 -1.57 -21.46
C LEU A 30 -14.00 -3.08 -21.20
N GLY A 31 -15.08 -3.60 -20.60
CA GLY A 31 -15.31 -5.03 -20.39
C GLY A 31 -15.13 -5.50 -18.94
N VAL A 32 -15.03 -4.59 -17.97
CA VAL A 32 -14.92 -4.96 -16.54
C VAL A 32 -16.25 -5.47 -16.00
N SER A 33 -16.19 -6.27 -14.93
CA SER A 33 -17.38 -6.85 -14.30
C SER A 33 -17.81 -6.14 -13.03
N HIS A 34 -16.86 -5.48 -12.36
CA HIS A 34 -17.06 -4.87 -11.05
C HIS A 34 -16.40 -3.49 -11.03
N LEU A 35 -17.12 -2.53 -10.49
CA LEU A 35 -16.58 -1.24 -10.08
C LEU A 35 -16.10 -1.38 -8.64
N TYR A 36 -14.83 -1.10 -8.39
CA TYR A 36 -14.22 -1.09 -7.07
C TYR A 36 -14.08 0.35 -6.59
N CYS A 37 -14.90 0.78 -5.65
CA CYS A 37 -14.86 2.13 -5.08
C CYS A 37 -13.92 2.20 -3.87
N SER A 38 -13.25 3.35 -3.70
CA SER A 38 -12.69 3.79 -2.40
C SER A 38 -13.79 3.88 -1.31
N PRO A 39 -13.42 4.09 -0.04
CA PRO A 39 -14.40 4.12 1.05
C PRO A 39 -15.54 5.11 0.81
N ILE A 40 -16.78 4.67 1.08
CA ILE A 40 -18.01 5.44 0.81
C ILE A 40 -18.72 5.97 2.06
N LEU A 41 -18.28 5.52 3.24
CA LEU A 41 -18.83 6.00 4.52
C LEU A 41 -18.41 7.44 4.76
N GLN A 42 -19.12 8.15 5.64
CA GLN A 42 -18.80 9.55 5.92
C GLN A 42 -17.38 9.69 6.51
N ALA A 43 -16.52 10.34 5.73
CA ALA A 43 -15.17 10.71 6.10
C ALA A 43 -15.10 12.15 6.63
N ALA A 44 -13.92 12.55 7.12
CA ALA A 44 -13.70 13.91 7.56
C ALA A 44 -13.97 14.91 6.42
N PRO A 45 -14.45 16.14 6.73
CA PRO A 45 -14.81 17.10 5.70
C PRO A 45 -13.66 17.40 4.74
N GLY A 46 -13.93 17.37 3.44
CA GLY A 46 -12.93 17.61 2.40
C GLY A 46 -11.94 16.45 2.18
N SER A 47 -12.18 15.28 2.77
CA SER A 47 -11.35 14.10 2.53
C SER A 47 -11.34 13.71 1.05
N THR A 48 -10.14 13.51 0.50
CA THR A 48 -9.91 13.11 -0.90
C THR A 48 -9.69 11.60 -1.05
N HIS A 49 -9.86 10.83 0.03
CA HIS A 49 -9.56 9.39 0.03
C HIS A 49 -10.54 8.53 0.83
N GLY A 50 -11.27 9.08 1.80
CA GLY A 50 -12.31 8.38 2.54
C GLY A 50 -11.84 7.49 3.72
N TYR A 51 -10.53 7.20 3.84
CA TYR A 51 -9.97 6.40 4.94
C TYR A 51 -10.10 7.00 6.35
N ASP A 52 -10.25 8.32 6.45
CA ASP A 52 -10.45 9.09 7.67
C ASP A 52 -11.94 9.13 8.07
N VAL A 53 -12.54 7.95 8.24
CA VAL A 53 -13.97 7.79 8.59
C VAL A 53 -14.30 8.49 9.89
N VAL A 54 -15.35 9.32 9.88
CA VAL A 54 -15.87 10.01 11.07
C VAL A 54 -17.23 9.48 11.51
N ASP A 55 -18.02 8.92 10.58
CA ASP A 55 -19.32 8.35 10.90
C ASP A 55 -19.61 7.12 10.01
N PRO A 56 -19.48 5.90 10.56
CA PRO A 56 -19.68 4.67 9.79
C PRO A 56 -21.16 4.32 9.60
N THR A 57 -22.09 5.12 10.15
CA THR A 57 -23.53 4.83 10.15
C THR A 57 -24.27 5.44 8.96
N ARG A 58 -23.56 6.13 8.05
CA ARG A 58 -24.14 6.72 6.84
C ARG A 58 -23.14 6.81 5.69
N ILE A 59 -23.69 6.88 4.48
CA ILE A 59 -22.94 7.20 3.26
C ILE A 59 -22.54 8.68 3.29
N SER A 60 -21.33 8.99 2.83
CA SER A 60 -20.81 10.35 2.81
C SER A 60 -21.74 11.32 2.08
N SER A 61 -22.13 12.40 2.75
CA SER A 61 -22.97 13.44 2.13
C SER A 61 -22.23 14.21 1.05
N GLU A 62 -20.90 14.36 1.18
CA GLU A 62 -20.05 15.01 0.16
C GLU A 62 -19.97 14.20 -1.13
N LEU A 63 -20.14 12.87 -1.04
CA LEU A 63 -20.19 11.98 -2.20
C LEU A 63 -21.61 11.83 -2.80
N GLY A 64 -22.63 12.49 -2.20
CA GLY A 64 -24.02 12.45 -2.65
C GLY A 64 -24.97 11.58 -1.81
N GLY A 65 -24.49 10.98 -0.72
CA GLY A 65 -25.28 10.20 0.24
C GLY A 65 -25.95 8.95 -0.35
N ASP A 66 -26.93 8.40 0.36
CA ASP A 66 -27.68 7.20 -0.06
C ASP A 66 -28.35 7.36 -1.44
N ALA A 67 -28.81 8.57 -1.76
CA ALA A 67 -29.43 8.85 -3.05
C ALA A 67 -28.43 8.77 -4.21
N GLY A 68 -27.20 9.27 -4.04
CA GLY A 68 -26.11 9.13 -5.00
C GLY A 68 -25.71 7.66 -5.18
N LEU A 69 -25.58 6.93 -4.08
CA LEU A 69 -25.27 5.49 -4.12
C LEU A 69 -26.34 4.71 -4.89
N GLY A 70 -27.63 4.98 -4.64
CA GLY A 70 -28.74 4.35 -5.34
C GLY A 70 -28.71 4.59 -6.85
N ARG A 71 -28.41 5.83 -7.29
CA ARG A 71 -28.27 6.17 -8.72
C ARG A 71 -27.08 5.48 -9.36
N MET A 72 -25.92 5.45 -8.68
CA MET A 72 -24.73 4.75 -9.16
C MET A 72 -24.99 3.25 -9.29
N ALA A 73 -25.55 2.62 -8.26
CA ALA A 73 -25.88 1.19 -8.27
C ALA A 73 -26.87 0.85 -9.39
N GLU A 74 -27.88 1.69 -9.65
CA GLU A 74 -28.79 1.51 -10.78
C GLU A 74 -28.08 1.63 -12.14
N ALA A 75 -27.23 2.64 -12.31
CA ALA A 75 -26.47 2.85 -13.55
C ALA A 75 -25.56 1.65 -13.86
N MET A 76 -24.82 1.15 -12.87
CA MET A 76 -23.94 0.00 -13.00
C MET A 76 -24.72 -1.29 -13.27
N ARG A 77 -25.82 -1.52 -12.55
CA ARG A 77 -26.70 -2.69 -12.75
C ARG A 77 -27.30 -2.72 -14.15
N LYS A 78 -27.67 -1.57 -14.75
CA LYS A 78 -28.14 -1.48 -16.15
C LYS A 78 -27.09 -1.93 -17.18
N ARG A 79 -25.84 -2.08 -16.76
CA ARG A 79 -24.71 -2.57 -17.57
C ARG A 79 -24.12 -3.88 -17.07
N SER A 80 -24.79 -4.56 -16.14
CA SER A 80 -24.31 -5.80 -15.52
C SER A 80 -22.94 -5.64 -14.85
N ILE A 81 -22.70 -4.46 -14.27
CA ILE A 81 -21.53 -4.16 -13.44
C ILE A 81 -21.99 -4.21 -11.99
N GLU A 82 -21.31 -5.00 -11.17
CA GLU A 82 -21.55 -5.08 -9.73
C GLU A 82 -20.62 -4.13 -8.95
N LEU A 83 -20.97 -3.81 -7.70
CA LEU A 83 -20.18 -2.90 -6.86
C LEU A 83 -19.33 -3.67 -5.83
N LEU A 84 -18.05 -3.33 -5.76
CA LEU A 84 -17.12 -3.69 -4.71
C LEU A 84 -16.72 -2.41 -3.98
N VAL A 85 -16.78 -2.38 -2.65
CA VAL A 85 -16.44 -1.17 -1.87
C VAL A 85 -15.32 -1.43 -0.88
N ASP A 86 -14.47 -0.44 -0.70
CA ASP A 86 -13.47 -0.44 0.36
C ASP A 86 -14.10 -0.15 1.73
N ILE A 87 -13.61 -0.82 2.77
CA ILE A 87 -14.09 -0.63 4.15
C ILE A 87 -12.91 -0.51 5.13
N VAL A 88 -13.08 0.32 6.16
CA VAL A 88 -12.01 0.74 7.07
C VAL A 88 -12.34 0.34 8.51
N PRO A 89 -12.11 -0.93 8.90
CA PRO A 89 -12.51 -1.42 10.22
C PRO A 89 -11.53 -1.09 11.34
N ASN A 90 -10.28 -0.73 11.01
CA ASN A 90 -9.20 -0.62 12.00
C ASN A 90 -9.26 0.68 12.82
N HIS A 91 -9.73 1.77 12.22
CA HIS A 91 -9.54 3.11 12.78
C HIS A 91 -10.63 4.08 12.31
N MET A 92 -10.70 5.23 13.00
CA MET A 92 -11.56 6.37 12.65
C MET A 92 -10.80 7.68 12.89
N ALA A 93 -11.23 8.77 12.27
CA ALA A 93 -10.57 10.06 12.38
C ALA A 93 -10.91 10.83 13.66
N ALA A 94 -9.89 11.45 14.26
CA ALA A 94 -9.97 12.37 15.40
C ALA A 94 -10.48 13.77 14.99
N ALA A 95 -11.48 13.85 14.12
CA ALA A 95 -11.91 15.09 13.45
C ALA A 95 -12.90 15.94 14.28
N GLY A 96 -12.65 16.08 15.59
CA GLY A 96 -13.49 16.86 16.50
C GLY A 96 -14.97 16.46 16.41
N ARG A 97 -15.85 17.46 16.31
CA ARG A 97 -17.33 17.28 16.26
C ARG A 97 -17.81 16.48 15.05
N ALA A 98 -17.04 16.43 13.96
CA ALA A 98 -17.41 15.63 12.80
C ALA A 98 -17.45 14.13 13.12
N ASN A 99 -16.68 13.67 14.11
CA ASN A 99 -16.76 12.32 14.64
C ASN A 99 -17.57 12.31 15.96
N PRO A 100 -18.87 11.93 15.93
CA PRO A 100 -19.72 11.98 17.10
C PRO A 100 -19.30 11.00 18.20
N TRP A 101 -18.67 9.87 17.86
CA TRP A 101 -18.20 8.89 18.85
C TRP A 101 -17.00 9.44 19.60
N TRP A 102 -16.08 10.08 18.88
CA TRP A 102 -14.91 10.72 19.46
C TRP A 102 -15.29 11.95 20.30
N TRP A 103 -16.19 12.80 19.79
CA TRP A 103 -16.68 13.97 20.53
C TRP A 103 -17.30 13.56 21.86
N ASP A 104 -18.20 12.58 21.86
CA ASP A 104 -18.83 12.08 23.09
C ASP A 104 -17.82 11.46 24.07
N LEU A 105 -16.79 10.78 23.56
CA LEU A 105 -15.69 10.28 24.37
C LEU A 105 -14.89 11.41 25.03
N LEU A 106 -14.58 12.49 24.30
CA LEU A 106 -13.92 13.67 24.87
C LEU A 106 -14.81 14.39 25.90
N THR A 107 -16.13 14.40 25.70
CA THR A 107 -17.11 15.01 26.62
C THR A 107 -17.29 14.23 27.92
N HIS A 108 -17.32 12.90 27.87
CA HIS A 108 -17.72 12.06 29.01
C HIS A 108 -16.60 11.14 29.55
N GLY A 109 -15.44 11.10 28.89
CA GLY A 109 -14.32 10.24 29.27
C GLY A 109 -14.73 8.77 29.36
N GLN A 110 -14.24 8.06 30.37
CA GLN A 110 -14.57 6.63 30.62
C GLN A 110 -16.06 6.35 30.86
N SER A 111 -16.88 7.37 31.10
CA SER A 111 -18.34 7.21 31.24
C SER A 111 -19.10 7.29 29.91
N SER A 112 -18.42 7.65 28.81
CA SER A 112 -18.98 7.61 27.46
C SER A 112 -19.40 6.20 27.08
N ARG A 113 -20.51 6.07 26.36
CA ARG A 113 -20.92 4.81 25.71
C ARG A 113 -19.89 4.30 24.68
N TYR A 114 -19.00 5.18 24.21
CA TYR A 114 -17.96 4.89 23.23
C TYR A 114 -16.57 4.71 23.87
N ALA A 115 -16.46 4.72 25.20
CA ALA A 115 -15.18 4.52 25.89
C ALA A 115 -14.47 3.21 25.52
N ASP A 116 -15.25 2.16 25.24
CA ASP A 116 -14.74 0.85 24.79
C ASP A 116 -14.67 0.70 23.26
N TYR A 117 -15.09 1.71 22.49
CA TYR A 117 -15.03 1.65 21.02
C TYR A 117 -13.61 1.97 20.53
N PHE A 118 -12.94 2.91 21.20
CA PHE A 118 -11.58 3.30 20.88
C PHE A 118 -10.57 2.60 21.80
N ASP A 119 -9.36 2.49 21.30
CA ASP A 119 -8.28 1.77 21.95
C ASP A 119 -7.39 2.69 22.78
N ILE A 120 -7.90 3.11 23.93
CA ILE A 120 -7.24 4.03 24.87
C ILE A 120 -6.58 3.25 26.00
N ASP A 121 -5.34 3.60 26.33
CA ASP A 121 -4.68 3.16 27.55
C ASP A 121 -5.01 4.12 28.71
N TRP A 122 -6.01 3.73 29.50
CA TRP A 122 -6.44 4.45 30.71
C TRP A 122 -5.56 4.18 31.93
N ARG A 123 -4.66 3.19 31.88
CA ARG A 123 -3.92 2.68 33.05
C ARG A 123 -2.63 3.44 33.35
N LEU A 124 -2.27 4.42 32.53
CA LEU A 124 -1.06 5.24 32.73
C LEU A 124 -1.05 5.88 34.13
N ALA A 125 -0.11 5.47 34.98
CA ALA A 125 0.03 5.92 36.37
C ALA A 125 1.46 6.38 36.69
N PRO A 126 1.67 7.45 37.51
CA PRO A 126 0.83 8.61 37.74
C PRO A 126 1.44 9.84 37.04
N THR A 127 0.98 10.14 35.83
CA THR A 127 1.20 11.43 35.18
C THR A 127 -0.08 12.26 35.26
N THR A 128 -0.03 13.51 34.81
CA THR A 128 -1.22 14.36 34.56
C THR A 128 -2.19 13.77 33.53
N LEU A 129 -1.91 12.58 32.97
CA LEU A 129 -2.76 11.84 32.03
C LEU A 129 -3.67 10.79 32.65
N LYS A 130 -3.61 10.58 33.98
CA LYS A 130 -4.51 9.63 34.62
C LYS A 130 -5.98 9.97 34.28
N ASN A 131 -6.69 9.01 33.71
CA ASN A 131 -8.08 9.15 33.24
C ASN A 131 -8.29 10.24 32.16
N LYS A 132 -7.24 10.65 31.43
CA LYS A 132 -7.33 11.62 30.34
C LYS A 132 -6.84 11.04 29.02
N ILE A 133 -7.32 11.61 27.92
CA ILE A 133 -6.81 11.37 26.57
C ILE A 133 -5.82 12.48 26.21
N LEU A 134 -4.59 12.12 25.80
CA LEU A 134 -3.60 13.10 25.36
C LEU A 134 -3.85 13.51 23.90
N LEU A 135 -4.04 14.81 23.64
CA LEU A 135 -4.27 15.35 22.30
C LEU A 135 -3.12 16.25 21.86
N GLY A 136 -2.32 15.78 20.91
CA GLY A 136 -1.16 16.48 20.34
C GLY A 136 -1.50 17.53 19.28
N VAL A 137 -2.32 18.52 19.65
CA VAL A 137 -2.88 19.48 18.68
C VAL A 137 -2.22 20.85 18.72
N LEU A 138 -1.46 21.17 19.78
CA LEU A 138 -0.89 22.50 19.97
C LEU A 138 0.40 22.66 19.17
N GLY A 139 0.58 23.85 18.57
CA GLY A 139 1.75 24.26 17.81
C GLY A 139 2.98 24.56 18.67
N ASP A 140 2.78 25.01 19.91
CA ASP A 140 3.82 25.17 20.94
C ASP A 140 3.39 24.54 22.29
N ARG A 141 4.24 24.68 23.31
CA ARG A 141 3.99 24.24 24.68
C ARG A 141 2.71 24.88 25.23
N PHE A 142 1.93 24.06 25.95
CA PHE A 142 0.63 24.43 26.54
C PHE A 142 0.62 25.81 27.21
N GLY A 143 1.59 26.09 28.10
CA GLY A 143 1.63 27.37 28.82
C GLY A 143 1.76 28.58 27.89
N HIS A 144 2.59 28.49 26.85
CA HIS A 144 2.73 29.57 25.88
C HIS A 144 1.44 29.80 25.10
N GLU A 145 0.77 28.73 24.66
CA GLU A 145 -0.49 28.80 23.90
C GLU A 145 -1.69 29.25 24.75
N LEU A 146 -1.61 29.07 26.06
CA LEU A 146 -2.57 29.60 27.00
C LEU A 146 -2.32 31.11 27.23
N GLU A 147 -1.09 31.48 27.54
CA GLU A 147 -0.69 32.86 27.88
C GLU A 147 -0.76 33.82 26.70
N ASN A 148 -0.55 33.34 25.46
CA ASN A 148 -0.65 34.14 24.24
C ASN A 148 -2.10 34.31 23.73
N GLY A 149 -3.09 33.65 24.37
CA GLY A 149 -4.50 33.69 24.00
C GLY A 149 -4.87 32.85 22.77
N SER A 150 -4.04 31.89 22.34
CA SER A 150 -4.41 30.94 21.28
C SER A 150 -5.49 29.96 21.74
N LEU A 151 -5.51 29.62 23.04
CA LEU A 151 -6.57 28.84 23.69
C LEU A 151 -7.64 29.77 24.26
N THR A 152 -8.90 29.57 23.83
CA THR A 152 -10.02 30.43 24.23
C THR A 152 -11.27 29.63 24.54
N LEU A 153 -12.22 30.22 25.28
CA LEU A 153 -13.59 29.75 25.33
C LEU A 153 -14.40 30.35 24.19
N GLY A 154 -15.19 29.52 23.53
CA GLY A 154 -16.08 29.94 22.46
C GLY A 154 -17.40 29.18 22.50
N ARG A 155 -18.24 29.46 21.51
CA ARG A 155 -19.46 28.69 21.25
C ARG A 155 -19.32 27.92 19.95
N ASP A 156 -19.93 26.74 19.92
CA ASP A 156 -20.16 25.94 18.72
C ASP A 156 -21.63 25.51 18.71
N GLY A 157 -22.45 26.26 17.97
CA GLY A 157 -23.90 26.25 18.15
C GLY A 157 -24.30 26.71 19.54
N ASP A 158 -25.07 25.88 20.25
CA ASP A 158 -25.56 26.17 21.61
C ASP A 158 -24.59 25.72 22.72
N GLU A 159 -23.54 24.96 22.38
CA GLU A 159 -22.57 24.44 23.33
C GLU A 159 -21.39 25.38 23.54
N VAL A 160 -20.87 25.43 24.77
CA VAL A 160 -19.60 26.11 25.09
C VAL A 160 -18.46 25.12 24.87
N VAL A 161 -17.44 25.56 24.16
CA VAL A 161 -16.28 24.75 23.75
C VAL A 161 -14.98 25.47 24.05
N VAL A 162 -13.91 24.69 24.22
CA VAL A 162 -12.54 25.20 24.14
C VAL A 162 -12.14 25.28 22.68
N ARG A 163 -11.53 26.39 22.26
CA ARG A 163 -11.01 26.59 20.91
C ARG A 163 -9.49 26.74 20.92
N TYR A 164 -8.85 26.06 19.98
CA TYR A 164 -7.48 26.32 19.56
C TYR A 164 -7.52 26.66 18.07
N HIS A 165 -7.42 27.96 17.77
CA HIS A 165 -7.75 28.50 16.44
C HIS A 165 -9.12 27.99 15.96
N ASP A 166 -9.17 27.29 14.82
CA ASP A 166 -10.41 26.79 14.22
C ASP A 166 -10.88 25.46 14.83
N VAL A 167 -10.04 24.79 15.64
CA VAL A 167 -10.36 23.49 16.23
C VAL A 167 -11.11 23.68 17.55
N ALA A 168 -12.25 23.00 17.69
CA ALA A 168 -13.06 23.01 18.90
C ALA A 168 -12.92 21.70 19.70
N PHE A 169 -13.07 21.78 21.03
CA PHE A 169 -13.09 20.66 21.95
C PHE A 169 -14.24 20.82 22.95
N PRO A 170 -14.95 19.73 23.31
CA PRO A 170 -16.11 19.81 24.19
C PRO A 170 -15.71 20.08 25.64
N LEU A 171 -16.59 20.73 26.40
CA LEU A 171 -16.47 20.75 27.86
C LEU A 171 -17.16 19.56 28.49
N ALA A 172 -16.52 18.96 29.50
CA ALA A 172 -17.14 17.94 30.32
C ALA A 172 -18.30 18.53 31.14
N PRO A 173 -19.44 17.82 31.27
CA PRO A 173 -20.61 18.34 31.99
C PRO A 173 -20.28 18.77 33.43
N GLY A 174 -20.76 19.95 33.84
CA GLY A 174 -20.54 20.48 35.19
C GLY A 174 -19.13 21.01 35.47
N THR A 175 -18.30 21.20 34.43
CA THR A 175 -16.97 21.82 34.59
C THR A 175 -16.97 23.35 34.54
N LEU A 176 -17.96 23.96 33.90
CA LEU A 176 -18.13 25.41 33.81
C LEU A 176 -19.59 25.79 34.06
N ASP A 177 -19.83 26.70 35.00
CA ASP A 177 -21.13 27.35 35.16
C ASP A 177 -21.23 28.54 34.19
N THR A 178 -22.39 28.72 33.55
CA THR A 178 -22.55 29.75 32.51
C THR A 178 -22.35 31.18 33.02
N GLU A 179 -22.56 31.40 34.31
CA GLU A 179 -22.37 32.70 34.96
C GLU A 179 -20.87 33.06 35.10
N ASP A 180 -19.97 32.07 35.11
CA ASP A 180 -18.52 32.23 35.26
C ASP A 180 -17.78 32.31 33.92
N MET A 181 -18.48 32.06 32.80
CA MET A 181 -17.88 31.98 31.46
C MET A 181 -17.06 33.22 31.11
N ASP A 182 -17.59 34.43 31.36
CA ASP A 182 -16.91 35.68 31.03
C ASP A 182 -15.63 35.87 31.86
N HIS A 183 -15.64 35.42 33.13
CA HIS A 183 -14.47 35.48 33.98
C HIS A 183 -13.38 34.51 33.49
N VAL A 184 -13.75 33.24 33.27
CA VAL A 184 -12.81 32.20 32.81
C VAL A 184 -12.23 32.54 31.43
N ALA A 185 -13.03 33.16 30.54
CA ALA A 185 -12.56 33.54 29.20
C ALA A 185 -11.47 34.65 29.21
N HIS A 186 -11.32 35.39 30.31
CA HIS A 186 -10.37 36.51 30.41
C HIS A 186 -9.28 36.30 31.48
N ASP A 187 -9.25 35.12 32.11
CA ASP A 187 -8.29 34.76 33.15
C ASP A 187 -7.60 33.44 32.80
N ALA A 188 -6.30 33.51 32.50
CA ALA A 188 -5.53 32.36 32.06
C ALA A 188 -5.41 31.28 33.15
N ASP A 189 -5.32 31.66 34.43
CA ASP A 189 -5.24 30.71 35.53
C ASP A 189 -6.59 29.97 35.68
N ALA A 190 -7.70 30.70 35.58
CA ALA A 190 -9.04 30.10 35.61
C ALA A 190 -9.29 29.18 34.40
N LEU A 191 -8.79 29.54 33.21
CA LEU A 191 -8.87 28.69 32.02
C LEU A 191 -7.99 27.43 32.15
N ASP A 192 -6.78 27.52 32.73
CA ASP A 192 -5.99 26.32 33.05
C ASP A 192 -6.74 25.40 34.01
N GLU A 193 -7.28 25.93 35.11
CA GLU A 193 -8.06 25.13 36.06
C GLU A 193 -9.25 24.42 35.39
N LEU A 194 -9.95 25.10 34.49
CA LEU A 194 -11.01 24.48 33.68
C LEU A 194 -10.45 23.36 32.79
N LEU A 195 -9.35 23.60 32.08
CA LEU A 195 -8.70 22.62 31.20
C LEU A 195 -8.18 21.40 31.98
N GLN A 196 -7.73 21.58 33.22
CA GLN A 196 -7.32 20.48 34.10
C GLN A 196 -8.48 19.57 34.50
N ARG A 197 -9.74 20.02 34.41
CA ARG A 197 -10.93 19.22 34.74
C ARG A 197 -11.49 18.43 33.56
N GLN A 198 -10.97 18.62 32.36
CA GLN A 198 -11.45 17.92 31.16
C GLN A 198 -10.95 16.47 31.10
N HIS A 199 -11.67 15.63 30.35
CA HIS A 199 -11.28 14.23 30.09
C HIS A 199 -10.17 14.09 29.04
N TYR A 200 -9.66 15.21 28.54
CA TYR A 200 -8.53 15.27 27.64
C TYR A 200 -7.49 16.26 28.14
N ARG A 201 -6.27 16.13 27.64
CA ARG A 201 -5.16 17.06 27.87
C ARG A 201 -4.65 17.52 26.52
N LEU A 202 -4.78 18.81 26.23
CA LEU A 202 -4.15 19.42 25.05
C LEU A 202 -2.65 19.54 25.31
N ALA A 203 -1.84 19.14 24.33
CA ALA A 203 -0.39 19.20 24.43
C ALA A 203 0.24 19.59 23.10
N TYR A 204 1.49 20.06 23.21
CA TYR A 204 2.36 20.26 22.07
C TYR A 204 2.46 18.96 21.26
N TRP A 205 2.28 19.05 19.95
CA TRP A 205 2.25 17.87 19.08
C TRP A 205 3.48 16.97 19.23
N ARG A 206 4.69 17.54 19.42
CA ARG A 206 5.91 16.72 19.65
C ARG A 206 5.91 16.02 21.01
N THR A 207 5.31 16.61 22.05
CA THR A 207 5.15 15.93 23.34
C THR A 207 4.19 14.75 23.19
N ALA A 208 3.11 14.92 22.44
CA ALA A 208 2.15 13.86 22.20
C ALA A 208 2.74 12.68 21.40
N GLN A 209 3.68 12.94 20.49
CA GLN A 209 4.40 11.88 19.77
C GLN A 209 5.16 10.91 20.68
N GLU A 210 5.54 11.34 21.90
CA GLU A 210 6.24 10.49 22.87
C GLU A 210 5.33 9.93 23.98
N GLU A 211 4.23 10.59 24.28
CA GLU A 211 3.35 10.27 25.42
C GLU A 211 1.96 9.79 25.05
N LEU A 212 1.69 9.57 23.75
CA LEU A 212 0.35 9.21 23.27
C LEU A 212 -0.19 7.97 23.98
N ASN A 213 -1.48 8.02 24.37
CA ASN A 213 -2.11 6.97 25.14
C ASN A 213 -3.25 6.27 24.43
N TYR A 214 -3.24 6.25 23.10
CA TYR A 214 -4.19 5.50 22.30
C TYR A 214 -3.49 4.85 21.10
N ARG A 215 -4.02 3.71 20.63
CA ARG A 215 -3.50 3.08 19.42
C ARG A 215 -3.84 3.93 18.20
N ARG A 216 -2.89 4.09 17.28
CA ARG A 216 -3.06 4.81 16.00
C ARG A 216 -3.10 3.86 14.81
N PHE A 217 -3.49 4.37 13.65
CA PHE A 217 -3.08 3.80 12.38
C PHE A 217 -1.64 4.23 12.07
N PHE A 218 -0.71 3.26 12.10
CA PHE A 218 0.73 3.52 12.04
C PHE A 218 1.17 4.63 13.00
N THR A 219 1.61 5.77 12.46
CA THR A 219 2.14 6.93 13.20
C THR A 219 1.28 8.18 12.99
N ILE A 220 0.04 8.01 12.50
CA ILE A 220 -0.87 9.13 12.17
C ILE A 220 -1.77 9.43 13.38
N ASP A 221 -1.46 10.50 14.10
CA ASP A 221 -2.13 10.88 15.36
C ASP A 221 -3.63 11.16 15.19
N SER A 222 -4.04 11.58 13.99
CA SER A 222 -5.44 11.87 13.66
C SER A 222 -6.27 10.63 13.34
N LEU A 223 -5.70 9.41 13.31
CA LEU A 223 -6.41 8.17 13.02
C LEU A 223 -6.34 7.22 14.22
N ILE A 224 -7.43 7.14 14.98
CA ILE A 224 -7.51 6.44 16.26
C ILE A 224 -8.02 5.01 16.06
N GLY A 225 -7.34 4.05 16.68
CA GLY A 225 -7.66 2.63 16.60
C GLY A 225 -9.03 2.28 17.20
N LEU A 226 -9.83 1.57 16.41
CA LEU A 226 -11.14 1.04 16.78
C LEU A 226 -11.02 -0.40 17.29
N ARG A 227 -11.79 -0.76 18.32
CA ARG A 227 -11.82 -2.08 18.95
C ARG A 227 -12.84 -3.00 18.29
N VAL A 228 -12.70 -3.24 16.99
CA VAL A 228 -13.66 -4.04 16.18
C VAL A 228 -13.71 -5.52 16.58
N GLU A 229 -12.78 -6.00 17.41
CA GLU A 229 -12.88 -7.29 18.09
C GLU A 229 -14.09 -7.39 19.02
N GLN A 230 -14.62 -6.25 19.49
CA GLN A 230 -15.82 -6.19 20.30
C GLN A 230 -17.08 -6.35 19.41
N PRO A 231 -17.99 -7.29 19.72
CA PRO A 231 -19.16 -7.55 18.87
C PRO A 231 -20.03 -6.32 18.59
N GLN A 232 -20.24 -5.45 19.59
CA GLN A 232 -21.05 -4.24 19.44
C GLN A 232 -20.38 -3.21 18.53
N VAL A 233 -19.06 -3.04 18.64
CA VAL A 233 -18.28 -2.11 17.81
C VAL A 233 -18.32 -2.57 16.35
N PHE A 234 -18.20 -3.87 16.09
CA PHE A 234 -18.41 -4.43 14.75
C PHE A 234 -19.83 -4.15 14.25
N ALA A 235 -20.86 -4.47 15.05
CA ALA A 235 -22.25 -4.30 14.64
C ALA A 235 -22.58 -2.85 14.27
N ASP A 236 -22.11 -1.88 15.06
CA ASP A 236 -22.40 -0.46 14.83
C ASP A 236 -21.59 0.12 13.66
N SER A 237 -20.31 -0.24 13.53
CA SER A 237 -19.46 0.27 12.45
C SER A 237 -19.71 -0.40 11.09
N HIS A 238 -20.37 -1.56 11.06
CA HIS A 238 -20.64 -2.30 9.83
C HIS A 238 -22.11 -2.32 9.42
N SER A 239 -23.02 -1.69 10.17
CA SER A 239 -24.46 -1.81 9.94
C SER A 239 -24.86 -1.41 8.51
N VAL A 240 -24.32 -0.30 7.99
CA VAL A 240 -24.56 0.19 6.62
C VAL A 240 -23.99 -0.78 5.58
N ILE A 241 -22.70 -1.14 5.71
CA ILE A 241 -22.02 -2.03 4.75
C ILE A 241 -22.70 -3.40 4.68
N VAL A 242 -23.00 -4.01 5.83
CA VAL A 242 -23.71 -5.29 5.90
C VAL A 242 -25.12 -5.16 5.33
N GLY A 243 -25.78 -4.03 5.55
CA GLY A 243 -27.06 -3.70 4.91
C GLY A 243 -26.96 -3.73 3.38
N LEU A 244 -25.98 -3.06 2.80
CA LEU A 244 -25.74 -3.00 1.34
C LEU A 244 -25.36 -4.35 0.74
N LEU A 245 -24.59 -5.18 1.46
CA LEU A 245 -24.25 -6.53 1.03
C LEU A 245 -25.47 -7.45 1.02
N ASN A 246 -26.31 -7.37 2.06
CA ASN A 246 -27.51 -8.20 2.18
C ASN A 246 -28.63 -7.74 1.24
N GLY A 247 -28.72 -6.44 0.94
CA GLY A 247 -29.62 -5.88 -0.08
C GLY A 247 -29.14 -6.08 -1.52
N ARG A 248 -27.88 -6.51 -1.71
CA ARG A 248 -27.20 -6.74 -3.00
C ARG A 248 -26.97 -5.49 -3.83
N GLU A 249 -27.00 -4.31 -3.23
CA GLU A 249 -26.47 -3.08 -3.82
C GLU A 249 -24.95 -3.18 -4.01
N VAL A 250 -24.27 -3.84 -3.08
CA VAL A 250 -22.84 -4.16 -3.11
C VAL A 250 -22.68 -5.68 -3.13
N SER A 251 -21.78 -6.20 -3.98
CA SER A 251 -21.52 -7.64 -4.13
C SER A 251 -20.27 -8.12 -3.40
N GLY A 252 -19.43 -7.19 -2.93
CA GLY A 252 -18.24 -7.51 -2.16
C GLY A 252 -17.60 -6.33 -1.45
N VAL A 253 -16.61 -6.63 -0.61
CA VAL A 253 -15.80 -5.64 0.11
C VAL A 253 -14.30 -5.94 0.00
N ARG A 254 -13.50 -4.88 -0.07
CA ARG A 254 -12.07 -4.92 0.24
C ARG A 254 -11.87 -4.39 1.65
N VAL A 255 -11.18 -5.16 2.48
CA VAL A 255 -10.90 -4.80 3.88
C VAL A 255 -9.56 -4.08 3.95
N ASP A 256 -9.59 -2.80 4.35
CA ASP A 256 -8.41 -2.00 4.63
C ASP A 256 -7.66 -2.49 5.87
N HIS A 257 -6.33 -2.51 5.78
CA HIS A 257 -5.39 -2.70 6.88
C HIS A 257 -5.80 -3.80 7.87
N VAL A 258 -6.04 -5.01 7.36
CA VAL A 258 -6.49 -6.16 8.16
C VAL A 258 -5.50 -6.53 9.27
N ASP A 259 -4.21 -6.23 9.04
CA ASP A 259 -3.12 -6.48 9.99
C ASP A 259 -3.09 -5.49 11.16
N GLY A 260 -3.87 -4.40 11.15
CA GLY A 260 -4.02 -3.54 12.33
C GLY A 260 -4.99 -4.08 13.38
N LEU A 261 -5.83 -5.05 13.01
CA LEU A 261 -6.88 -5.58 13.87
C LEU A 261 -6.29 -6.45 14.99
N ARG A 262 -6.92 -6.42 16.17
CA ARG A 262 -6.50 -7.25 17.30
C ARG A 262 -6.62 -8.75 16.99
N ASP A 263 -7.78 -9.16 16.47
CA ASP A 263 -8.07 -10.53 16.04
C ASP A 263 -8.72 -10.52 14.64
N PRO A 264 -7.90 -10.50 13.57
CA PRO A 264 -8.41 -10.42 12.21
C PRO A 264 -9.23 -11.66 11.81
N ALA A 265 -8.87 -12.86 12.29
CA ALA A 265 -9.59 -14.08 11.97
C ALA A 265 -11.02 -14.06 12.53
N THR A 266 -11.22 -13.57 13.76
CA THR A 266 -12.55 -13.39 14.33
C THR A 266 -13.34 -12.32 13.60
N TYR A 267 -12.73 -11.18 13.28
CA TYR A 267 -13.36 -10.13 12.49
C TYR A 267 -13.86 -10.67 11.12
N LEU A 268 -13.00 -11.33 10.36
CA LEU A 268 -13.35 -11.85 9.03
C LEU A 268 -14.42 -12.95 9.09
N ARG A 269 -14.42 -13.79 10.13
CA ARG A 269 -15.50 -14.76 10.35
C ARG A 269 -16.84 -14.09 10.64
N ARG A 270 -16.86 -13.00 11.41
CA ARG A 270 -18.09 -12.22 11.65
C ARG A 270 -18.58 -11.56 10.36
N LEU A 271 -17.67 -10.96 9.58
CA LEU A 271 -18.00 -10.36 8.29
C LEU A 271 -18.57 -11.40 7.31
N ARG A 272 -17.91 -12.56 7.18
CA ARG A 272 -18.40 -13.68 6.36
C ARG A 272 -19.76 -14.18 6.84
N ALA A 273 -19.97 -14.30 8.15
CA ALA A 273 -21.26 -14.73 8.69
C ALA A 273 -22.38 -13.71 8.44
N ALA A 274 -22.07 -12.41 8.47
CA ALA A 274 -23.00 -11.32 8.21
C ALA A 274 -23.32 -11.15 6.71
N ALA A 275 -22.40 -11.55 5.82
CA ALA A 275 -22.56 -11.50 4.37
C ALA A 275 -21.97 -12.77 3.70
N PRO A 276 -22.67 -13.93 3.75
CA PRO A 276 -22.14 -15.21 3.30
C PRO A 276 -21.69 -15.25 1.84
N ASP A 277 -22.44 -14.57 0.95
CA ASP A 277 -22.25 -14.60 -0.50
C ASP A 277 -21.27 -13.52 -1.03
N ALA A 278 -20.80 -12.62 -0.15
CA ALA A 278 -19.98 -11.48 -0.54
C ALA A 278 -18.61 -11.92 -1.06
N TYR A 279 -18.10 -11.24 -2.08
CA TYR A 279 -16.68 -11.31 -2.40
C TYR A 279 -15.89 -10.50 -1.35
N ILE A 280 -14.96 -11.11 -0.64
CA ILE A 280 -14.17 -10.48 0.42
C ILE A 280 -12.70 -10.68 0.11
N VAL A 281 -11.96 -9.58 -0.05
CA VAL A 281 -10.49 -9.57 -0.13
C VAL A 281 -9.93 -8.66 0.93
N VAL A 282 -8.68 -8.90 1.31
CA VAL A 282 -8.01 -8.13 2.37
C VAL A 282 -6.79 -7.42 1.80
N GLU A 283 -6.59 -6.17 2.18
CA GLU A 283 -5.27 -5.56 2.06
C GLU A 283 -4.36 -6.20 3.10
N LYS A 284 -3.50 -7.09 2.64
CA LYS A 284 -2.48 -7.76 3.43
C LYS A 284 -1.24 -7.92 2.57
N ILE A 285 -0.11 -7.47 3.08
CA ILE A 285 1.17 -7.57 2.37
C ILE A 285 1.82 -8.90 2.75
N LEU A 286 2.05 -9.75 1.75
CA LEU A 286 2.73 -11.03 1.92
C LEU A 286 4.21 -10.86 1.57
N GLN A 287 5.08 -11.32 2.46
CA GLN A 287 6.51 -11.40 2.21
C GLN A 287 6.84 -12.69 1.46
N ALA A 288 8.05 -12.78 0.90
CA ALA A 288 8.47 -13.95 0.13
C ALA A 288 8.37 -15.24 0.97
N GLY A 289 7.58 -16.22 0.49
CA GLY A 289 7.34 -17.48 1.18
C GLY A 289 6.31 -17.42 2.32
N GLU A 290 5.66 -16.26 2.53
CA GLU A 290 4.55 -16.12 3.47
C GLU A 290 3.23 -16.51 2.79
N GLU A 291 2.39 -17.27 3.49
CA GLU A 291 1.03 -17.57 3.06
C GLU A 291 -0.01 -16.80 3.87
N LEU A 292 -1.14 -16.47 3.23
CA LEU A 292 -2.29 -15.90 3.91
C LEU A 292 -2.89 -16.96 4.87
N PRO A 293 -3.21 -16.63 6.14
CA PRO A 293 -3.71 -17.61 7.09
C PRO A 293 -4.92 -18.40 6.55
N GLU A 294 -4.85 -19.73 6.65
CA GLU A 294 -5.95 -20.63 6.22
C GLU A 294 -7.27 -20.31 6.93
N SER A 295 -7.18 -19.81 8.18
CA SER A 295 -8.33 -19.42 9.00
C SER A 295 -9.12 -18.22 8.46
N PHE A 296 -8.59 -17.49 7.46
CA PHE A 296 -9.26 -16.32 6.89
C PHE A 296 -10.29 -16.75 5.82
N PRO A 297 -11.60 -16.53 6.05
CA PRO A 297 -12.67 -16.91 5.12
C PRO A 297 -12.85 -15.89 3.98
N VAL A 298 -11.76 -15.59 3.27
CA VAL A 298 -11.65 -14.57 2.22
C VAL A 298 -11.16 -15.18 0.91
N GLN A 299 -11.40 -14.48 -0.20
CA GLN A 299 -10.98 -14.94 -1.52
C GLN A 299 -9.48 -14.74 -1.78
N GLY A 300 -8.84 -13.79 -1.11
CA GLY A 300 -7.40 -13.56 -1.19
C GLY A 300 -7.00 -12.15 -0.75
N THR A 301 -5.88 -11.68 -1.28
CA THR A 301 -5.32 -10.34 -1.04
C THR A 301 -5.82 -9.35 -2.11
N THR A 302 -5.36 -8.10 -2.02
CA THR A 302 -5.49 -7.08 -3.07
C THR A 302 -4.42 -7.16 -4.17
N GLY A 303 -3.49 -8.13 -4.10
CA GLY A 303 -2.60 -8.47 -5.22
C GLY A 303 -1.19 -7.87 -5.22
N TYR A 304 -0.70 -7.31 -4.10
CA TYR A 304 0.71 -6.85 -4.01
C TYR A 304 1.73 -7.99 -4.16
N ASP A 305 1.35 -9.19 -3.76
CA ASP A 305 2.08 -10.43 -4.01
C ASP A 305 2.24 -10.70 -5.52
N PHE A 306 1.23 -10.36 -6.34
CA PHE A 306 1.36 -10.43 -7.80
C PHE A 306 2.35 -9.39 -8.34
N ILE A 307 2.36 -8.15 -7.81
CA ILE A 307 3.35 -7.13 -8.18
C ILE A 307 4.77 -7.66 -7.96
N SER A 308 5.03 -8.22 -6.77
CA SER A 308 6.35 -8.74 -6.39
C SER A 308 6.87 -9.81 -7.36
N ILE A 309 6.02 -10.73 -7.79
CA ILE A 309 6.41 -11.81 -8.72
C ILE A 309 6.47 -11.35 -10.18
N VAL A 310 5.51 -10.53 -10.62
CA VAL A 310 5.40 -10.10 -12.03
C VAL A 310 6.44 -9.05 -12.37
N ASP A 311 6.80 -8.13 -11.48
CA ASP A 311 7.93 -7.22 -11.74
C ASP A 311 9.26 -7.96 -11.68
N GLY A 312 9.41 -8.87 -10.73
CA GLY A 312 10.64 -9.63 -10.54
C GLY A 312 11.07 -10.41 -11.79
N VAL A 313 10.14 -11.01 -12.53
CA VAL A 313 10.46 -11.80 -13.74
C VAL A 313 10.94 -10.92 -14.92
N PHE A 314 10.71 -9.62 -14.89
CA PHE A 314 11.19 -8.67 -15.93
C PHE A 314 12.55 -8.05 -15.59
N VAL A 315 13.14 -8.37 -14.44
CA VAL A 315 14.50 -7.96 -14.09
C VAL A 315 15.50 -9.00 -14.60
N ASN A 316 16.58 -8.55 -15.24
CA ASN A 316 17.69 -9.42 -15.64
C ASN A 316 18.58 -9.74 -14.43
N THR A 317 18.27 -10.86 -13.77
CA THR A 317 18.96 -11.29 -12.55
C THR A 317 20.45 -11.59 -12.76
N GLU A 318 20.88 -11.90 -13.99
CA GLU A 318 22.30 -12.15 -14.31
C GLU A 318 23.16 -10.89 -14.11
N ASN A 319 22.55 -9.70 -14.19
CA ASN A 319 23.23 -8.41 -14.06
C ASN A 319 23.21 -7.86 -12.62
N GLU A 320 22.75 -8.62 -11.62
CA GLU A 320 22.81 -8.21 -10.21
C GLU A 320 24.21 -7.74 -9.77
N PRO A 321 25.32 -8.45 -10.09
CA PRO A 321 26.65 -8.02 -9.65
C PRO A 321 27.05 -6.66 -10.25
N ALA A 322 26.73 -6.42 -11.52
CA ALA A 322 27.06 -5.17 -12.21
C ALA A 322 26.25 -3.99 -11.64
N MET A 323 24.94 -4.18 -11.42
CA MET A 323 24.07 -3.17 -10.84
C MET A 323 24.44 -2.85 -9.39
N THR A 324 24.80 -3.87 -8.61
CA THR A 324 25.27 -3.70 -7.23
C THR A 324 26.62 -2.97 -7.18
N ALA A 325 27.57 -3.34 -8.05
CA ALA A 325 28.86 -2.67 -8.13
C ALA A 325 28.72 -1.20 -8.54
N LEU A 326 27.85 -0.89 -9.51
CA LEU A 326 27.52 0.47 -9.90
C LEU A 326 26.95 1.25 -8.70
N TYR A 327 25.91 0.71 -8.06
CA TYR A 327 25.28 1.37 -6.92
C TYR A 327 26.31 1.73 -5.84
N HIS A 328 27.10 0.74 -5.39
CA HIS A 328 28.12 0.96 -4.37
C HIS A 328 29.19 1.98 -4.81
N ALA A 329 29.69 1.88 -6.05
CA ALA A 329 30.73 2.77 -6.53
C ALA A 329 30.24 4.21 -6.77
N PHE A 330 28.97 4.39 -7.07
CA PHE A 330 28.39 5.71 -7.32
C PHE A 330 27.96 6.42 -6.03
N THR A 331 27.28 5.70 -5.14
CA THR A 331 26.68 6.30 -3.93
C THR A 331 27.58 6.23 -2.71
N GLY A 332 28.52 5.26 -2.67
CA GLY A 332 29.28 4.93 -1.47
C GLY A 332 28.54 4.02 -0.49
N GLU A 333 27.25 3.75 -0.73
CA GLU A 333 26.45 2.86 0.10
C GLU A 333 26.88 1.40 -0.14
N THR A 334 27.20 0.67 0.93
CA THR A 334 27.68 -0.72 0.83
C THR A 334 26.95 -1.69 1.75
N GLN A 335 26.00 -1.18 2.55
CA GLN A 335 25.22 -2.02 3.45
C GLN A 335 24.24 -2.87 2.64
N PRO A 336 24.14 -4.19 2.93
CA PRO A 336 23.11 -5.02 2.31
C PRO A 336 21.73 -4.56 2.80
N TYR A 337 20.72 -4.73 1.94
CA TYR A 337 19.35 -4.27 2.19
C TYR A 337 18.80 -4.70 3.56
N ILE A 338 19.09 -5.93 4.00
CA ILE A 338 18.62 -6.42 5.31
C ILE A 338 19.12 -5.57 6.49
N GLU A 339 20.32 -5.00 6.41
CA GLU A 339 20.84 -4.11 7.46
C GLU A 339 20.20 -2.72 7.38
N VAL A 340 19.95 -2.23 6.18
CA VAL A 340 19.21 -0.96 5.97
C VAL A 340 17.80 -1.08 6.55
N ALA A 341 17.07 -2.14 6.18
CA ALA A 341 15.72 -2.42 6.67
C ALA A 341 15.67 -2.56 8.19
N ARG A 342 16.61 -3.31 8.78
CA ARG A 342 16.71 -3.48 10.23
C ARG A 342 17.00 -2.17 10.95
N THR A 343 17.95 -1.38 10.45
CA THR A 343 18.31 -0.08 11.03
C THR A 343 17.11 0.87 10.99
N SER A 344 16.42 0.94 9.85
CA SER A 344 15.22 1.75 9.70
C SER A 344 14.07 1.29 10.61
N LYS A 345 13.87 -0.03 10.82
CA LYS A 345 12.91 -0.53 11.81
C LYS A 345 13.24 -0.05 13.22
N HIS A 346 14.50 -0.13 13.63
CA HIS A 346 14.94 0.34 14.96
C HIS A 346 14.75 1.85 15.14
N GLU A 347 15.07 2.65 14.12
CA GLU A 347 14.84 4.10 14.16
C GLU A 347 13.35 4.44 14.33
N ILE A 348 12.47 3.76 13.60
CA ILE A 348 11.02 3.95 13.72
C ILE A 348 10.50 3.48 15.08
N ILE A 349 10.96 2.33 15.57
CA ILE A 349 10.61 1.80 16.91
C ILE A 349 11.01 2.80 18.01
N ALA A 350 12.21 3.39 17.91
CA ALA A 350 12.74 4.29 18.91
C ALA A 350 12.22 5.74 18.79
N GLY A 351 11.71 6.12 17.62
CA GLY A 351 11.11 7.43 17.35
C GLY A 351 9.57 7.34 17.36
N ASP A 352 8.97 7.32 16.18
CA ASP A 352 7.53 7.52 15.98
C ASP A 352 6.63 6.47 16.68
N LEU A 353 7.16 5.26 16.96
CA LEU A 353 6.46 4.16 17.62
C LEU A 353 6.89 3.92 19.08
N ASP A 354 7.66 4.83 19.68
CA ASP A 354 8.08 4.70 21.08
C ASP A 354 6.90 4.64 22.07
N PRO A 355 5.78 5.37 21.91
CA PRO A 355 4.60 5.22 22.79
C PRO A 355 4.06 3.79 22.81
N ASP A 356 3.96 3.16 21.64
CA ASP A 356 3.50 1.79 21.49
C ASP A 356 4.49 0.79 22.10
N LEU A 357 5.79 1.00 21.91
CA LEU A 357 6.85 0.21 22.57
C LEU A 357 6.82 0.35 24.10
N ARG A 358 6.61 1.56 24.64
CA ARG A 358 6.49 1.80 26.09
C ARG A 358 5.34 0.99 26.67
N ARG A 359 4.20 0.95 26.00
CA ARG A 359 3.03 0.14 26.41
C ARG A 359 3.36 -1.35 26.42
N LEU A 360 4.03 -1.87 25.39
CA LEU A 360 4.47 -3.27 25.33
C LEU A 360 5.49 -3.59 26.42
N ALA A 361 6.47 -2.71 26.64
CA ALA A 361 7.48 -2.89 27.67
C ALA A 361 6.88 -2.89 29.09
N ALA A 362 5.87 -2.04 29.35
CA ALA A 362 5.14 -2.03 30.60
C ALA A 362 4.40 -3.36 30.85
N LEU A 363 3.64 -3.84 29.86
CA LEU A 363 2.96 -5.14 29.92
C LEU A 363 3.95 -6.29 30.18
N MET A 364 5.07 -6.32 29.46
CA MET A 364 6.08 -7.35 29.63
C MET A 364 6.80 -7.25 30.98
N SER A 365 6.97 -6.03 31.52
CA SER A 365 7.52 -5.83 32.87
C SER A 365 6.58 -6.40 33.93
N GLU A 366 5.26 -6.18 33.83
CA GLU A 366 4.28 -6.78 34.74
C GLU A 366 4.28 -8.32 34.66
N ILE A 367 4.39 -8.89 33.45
CA ILE A 367 4.56 -10.34 33.25
C ILE A 367 5.82 -10.83 33.98
N CYS A 368 6.95 -10.14 33.80
CA CYS A 368 8.21 -10.46 34.48
C CYS A 368 8.08 -10.38 36.01
N GLU A 369 7.46 -9.35 36.57
CA GLU A 369 7.27 -9.16 38.02
C GLU A 369 6.46 -10.30 38.66
N SER A 370 5.47 -10.81 37.91
CA SER A 370 4.65 -11.95 38.32
C SER A 370 5.42 -13.28 38.33
N ASP A 371 6.56 -13.37 37.62
CA ASP A 371 7.39 -14.56 37.53
C ASP A 371 8.64 -14.50 38.42
N ARG A 372 8.76 -15.43 39.36
CA ARG A 372 9.94 -15.53 40.26
C ARG A 372 11.30 -15.58 39.55
N ARG A 373 11.39 -16.09 38.32
CA ARG A 373 12.65 -16.17 37.53
C ARG A 373 12.98 -14.87 36.83
N HIS A 374 11.97 -14.05 36.51
CA HIS A 374 12.12 -12.82 35.74
C HIS A 374 11.81 -11.54 36.53
N ARG A 375 11.48 -11.66 37.83
CA ARG A 375 11.04 -10.53 38.66
C ARG A 375 12.05 -9.38 38.78
N ASP A 376 13.34 -9.67 38.71
CA ASP A 376 14.41 -8.67 38.87
C ASP A 376 14.92 -8.11 37.53
N ARG A 377 14.13 -8.23 36.45
CA ARG A 377 14.46 -7.62 35.15
C ARG A 377 14.16 -6.13 35.17
N THR A 378 15.07 -5.32 34.65
CA THR A 378 14.86 -3.87 34.55
C THR A 378 13.95 -3.53 33.38
N HIS A 379 13.19 -2.44 33.49
CA HIS A 379 12.37 -1.93 32.38
C HIS A 379 13.19 -1.67 31.12
N ARG A 380 14.45 -1.25 31.27
CA ARG A 380 15.37 -1.02 30.15
C ARG A 380 15.67 -2.32 29.39
N GLU A 381 16.05 -3.39 30.10
CA GLU A 381 16.32 -4.70 29.49
C GLU A 381 15.09 -5.23 28.75
N VAL A 382 13.92 -5.14 29.38
CA VAL A 382 12.65 -5.56 28.77
C VAL A 382 12.34 -4.76 27.50
N ARG A 383 12.43 -3.43 27.57
CA ARG A 383 12.17 -2.56 26.41
C ARG A 383 13.12 -2.85 25.24
N GLU A 384 14.41 -2.99 25.52
CA GLU A 384 15.42 -3.31 24.49
C GLU A 384 15.17 -4.69 23.86
N ALA A 385 14.81 -5.70 24.66
CA ALA A 385 14.46 -7.03 24.16
C ALA A 385 13.22 -7.03 23.25
N VAL A 386 12.14 -6.37 23.68
CA VAL A 386 10.91 -6.26 22.87
C VAL A 386 11.18 -5.56 21.54
N ALA A 387 11.94 -4.45 21.55
CA ALA A 387 12.31 -3.73 20.35
C ALA A 387 13.16 -4.58 19.39
N GLU A 388 14.15 -5.30 19.91
CA GLU A 388 15.03 -6.16 19.11
C GLU A 388 14.27 -7.33 18.48
N VAL A 389 13.35 -7.96 19.22
CA VAL A 389 12.48 -9.03 18.66
C VAL A 389 11.55 -8.47 17.59
N ALA A 390 10.91 -7.32 17.80
CA ALA A 390 10.06 -6.68 16.81
C ALA A 390 10.81 -6.32 15.52
N ALA A 391 12.04 -5.78 15.63
CA ALA A 391 12.87 -5.49 14.47
C ALA A 391 13.33 -6.76 13.71
N GLY A 392 13.39 -7.90 14.40
CA GLY A 392 13.76 -9.21 13.85
C GLY A 392 12.67 -9.90 13.01
N PHE A 393 11.42 -9.42 13.07
CA PHE A 393 10.34 -10.00 12.27
C PHE A 393 10.56 -9.74 10.76
N ARG A 394 10.46 -10.80 9.95
CA ARG A 394 10.55 -10.73 8.49
C ARG A 394 9.19 -10.54 7.81
N VAL A 395 8.11 -10.85 8.51
CA VAL A 395 6.71 -10.65 8.09
C VAL A 395 6.10 -9.45 8.82
N TYR A 396 4.92 -8.99 8.38
CA TYR A 396 4.22 -7.88 9.03
C TYR A 396 3.78 -8.25 10.44
N ARG A 397 3.26 -9.46 10.65
CA ARG A 397 2.84 -9.96 11.97
C ARG A 397 2.63 -11.47 11.97
N THR A 398 2.48 -12.03 13.17
CA THR A 398 1.89 -13.35 13.41
C THR A 398 0.38 -13.23 13.68
N TYR A 399 -0.31 -14.39 13.69
CA TYR A 399 -1.76 -14.50 13.90
C TYR A 399 -2.14 -15.46 15.04
N VAL A 400 -1.36 -15.44 16.11
CA VAL A 400 -1.57 -16.26 17.30
C VAL A 400 -2.73 -15.72 18.14
N THR A 401 -3.67 -16.60 18.49
CA THR A 401 -4.81 -16.29 19.38
C THR A 401 -5.08 -17.47 20.31
N THR A 402 -5.75 -17.23 21.44
CA THR A 402 -6.11 -18.30 22.40
C THR A 402 -6.99 -19.38 21.78
N GLY A 403 -7.81 -19.02 20.78
CA GLY A 403 -8.72 -19.92 20.10
C GLY A 403 -8.06 -20.79 19.03
N ALA A 404 -7.14 -20.24 18.24
CA ALA A 404 -6.49 -20.94 17.12
C ALA A 404 -5.11 -21.53 17.48
N GLY A 405 -4.43 -20.98 18.49
CA GLY A 405 -3.02 -21.26 18.75
C GLY A 405 -2.09 -20.64 17.70
N ALA A 406 -0.81 -20.99 17.75
CA ALA A 406 0.21 -20.57 16.79
C ALA A 406 0.36 -21.61 15.67
N SER A 407 0.33 -21.15 14.41
CA SER A 407 0.63 -21.96 13.22
C SER A 407 2.12 -22.28 13.13
N GLU A 408 2.50 -23.18 12.21
CA GLU A 408 3.91 -23.45 11.91
C GLU A 408 4.63 -22.20 11.38
N GLN A 409 3.95 -21.41 10.53
CA GLN A 409 4.46 -20.13 10.06
C GLN A 409 4.70 -19.16 11.23
N ASP A 410 3.76 -19.04 12.18
CA ASP A 410 3.93 -18.17 13.35
C ASP A 410 5.13 -18.60 14.20
N ARG A 411 5.26 -19.90 14.47
CA ARG A 411 6.36 -20.47 15.25
C ARG A 411 7.70 -20.24 14.57
N ALA A 412 7.78 -20.42 13.24
CA ALA A 412 8.99 -20.17 12.48
C ALA A 412 9.40 -18.68 12.52
N GLN A 413 8.46 -17.75 12.41
CA GLN A 413 8.75 -16.32 12.47
C GLN A 413 9.21 -15.87 13.85
N VAL A 414 8.55 -16.32 14.93
CA VAL A 414 8.98 -16.02 16.30
C VAL A 414 10.36 -16.62 16.55
N ALA A 415 10.58 -17.89 16.20
CA ALA A 415 11.89 -18.54 16.38
C ALA A 415 13.00 -17.79 15.64
N HIS A 416 12.75 -17.37 14.39
CA HIS A 416 13.69 -16.58 13.61
C HIS A 416 14.04 -15.26 14.28
N ALA A 417 13.05 -14.50 14.73
CA ALA A 417 13.26 -13.21 15.39
C ALA A 417 14.06 -13.35 16.69
N ILE A 418 13.79 -14.40 17.46
CA ILE A 418 14.52 -14.74 18.70
C ILE A 418 15.97 -15.13 18.41
N GLU A 419 16.20 -15.97 17.40
CA GLU A 419 17.55 -16.36 16.98
C GLU A 419 18.36 -15.15 16.51
N GLU A 420 17.77 -14.27 15.69
CA GLU A 420 18.43 -13.05 15.23
C GLU A 420 18.73 -12.09 16.38
N ALA A 421 17.78 -11.89 17.30
CA ALA A 421 17.99 -11.08 18.50
C ALA A 421 19.16 -11.63 19.34
N SER A 422 19.14 -12.95 19.61
CA SER A 422 20.19 -13.65 20.35
C SER A 422 21.56 -13.54 19.69
N ARG A 423 21.62 -13.64 18.35
CA ARG A 423 22.88 -13.57 17.58
C ARG A 423 23.46 -12.16 17.54
N ARG A 424 22.61 -11.14 17.42
CA ARG A 424 23.03 -9.74 17.23
C ARG A 424 23.22 -8.98 18.54
N ARG A 425 22.48 -9.35 19.58
CA ARG A 425 22.47 -8.73 20.91
C ARG A 425 22.72 -9.78 21.99
N PRO A 426 23.93 -10.36 22.07
CA PRO A 426 24.28 -11.34 23.11
C PRO A 426 24.29 -10.76 24.53
N ASP A 427 24.19 -9.44 24.65
CA ASP A 427 23.98 -8.73 25.91
C ASP A 427 22.52 -8.84 26.42
N ILE A 428 21.57 -9.17 25.55
CA ILE A 428 20.18 -9.48 25.94
C ILE A 428 20.12 -10.92 26.42
N ASP A 429 19.60 -11.11 27.63
CA ASP A 429 19.51 -12.40 28.28
C ASP A 429 18.62 -13.41 27.52
N HIS A 430 19.15 -14.60 27.29
CA HIS A 430 18.46 -15.66 26.54
C HIS A 430 17.19 -16.17 27.23
N GLU A 431 17.09 -16.15 28.56
CA GLU A 431 15.87 -16.54 29.27
C GLU A 431 14.76 -15.49 29.08
N LEU A 432 15.12 -14.19 29.00
CA LEU A 432 14.16 -13.14 28.66
C LEU A 432 13.64 -13.30 27.22
N LEU A 433 14.52 -13.58 26.26
CA LEU A 433 14.10 -13.85 24.88
C LEU A 433 13.20 -15.09 24.80
N ALA A 434 13.53 -16.16 25.52
CA ALA A 434 12.69 -17.36 25.60
C ALA A 434 11.30 -17.05 26.19
N LEU A 435 11.24 -16.23 27.25
CA LEU A 435 9.96 -15.80 27.82
C LEU A 435 9.13 -15.00 26.81
N ILE A 436 9.74 -14.07 26.06
CA ILE A 436 9.04 -13.33 25.01
C ILE A 436 8.48 -14.29 23.97
N ALA A 437 9.26 -15.30 23.55
CA ALA A 437 8.81 -16.33 22.61
C ALA A 437 7.58 -17.09 23.15
N ASP A 438 7.64 -17.57 24.38
CA ASP A 438 6.55 -18.33 25.03
C ASP A 438 5.26 -17.50 25.14
N VAL A 439 5.39 -16.19 25.42
CA VAL A 439 4.26 -15.26 25.47
C VAL A 439 3.69 -15.00 24.08
N LEU A 440 4.53 -14.71 23.08
CA LEU A 440 4.08 -14.46 21.70
C LEU A 440 3.39 -15.67 21.08
N LEU A 441 3.82 -16.89 21.43
CA LEU A 441 3.22 -18.14 20.95
C LEU A 441 2.03 -18.61 21.80
N LEU A 442 1.70 -17.90 22.88
CA LEU A 442 0.70 -18.28 23.88
C LEU A 442 0.92 -19.70 24.43
N ASP A 443 2.18 -20.13 24.51
CA ASP A 443 2.61 -21.34 25.22
C ASP A 443 2.66 -21.05 26.74
N ARG A 444 2.83 -19.78 27.12
CA ARG A 444 2.46 -19.23 28.43
C ARG A 444 1.20 -18.37 28.31
N ARG A 445 0.22 -18.58 29.20
CA ARG A 445 -1.10 -17.93 29.11
C ARG A 445 -1.49 -17.22 30.39
N GLY A 446 -2.16 -16.10 30.22
CA GLY A 446 -2.69 -15.22 31.25
C GLY A 446 -3.24 -13.96 30.60
N GLU A 447 -3.96 -13.14 31.36
CA GLU A 447 -4.59 -11.92 30.82
C GLU A 447 -3.54 -10.94 30.27
N LEU A 448 -2.41 -10.79 30.97
CA LEU A 448 -1.31 -9.93 30.54
C LEU A 448 -0.57 -10.51 29.33
N GLU A 449 -0.31 -11.81 29.32
CA GLU A 449 0.35 -12.49 28.20
C GLU A 449 -0.48 -12.41 26.91
N GLU A 450 -1.80 -12.62 27.00
CA GLU A 450 -2.71 -12.49 25.86
C GLU A 450 -2.81 -11.05 25.36
N GLU A 451 -2.85 -10.06 26.28
CA GLU A 451 -2.79 -8.65 25.92
C GLU A 451 -1.46 -8.31 25.24
N PHE A 452 -0.32 -8.72 25.79
CA PHE A 452 1.00 -8.46 25.18
C PHE A 452 1.08 -9.06 23.78
N ALA A 453 0.73 -10.34 23.60
CA ALA A 453 0.79 -10.99 22.30
C ALA A 453 -0.13 -10.30 21.27
N ALA A 454 -1.37 -9.97 21.65
CA ALA A 454 -2.28 -9.27 20.75
C ALA A 454 -1.74 -7.89 20.35
N ARG A 455 -1.19 -7.12 21.30
CA ARG A 455 -0.62 -5.78 21.06
C ARG A 455 0.63 -5.84 20.20
N PHE A 456 1.51 -6.79 20.46
CA PHE A 456 2.73 -6.98 19.68
C PHE A 456 2.38 -7.25 18.22
N GLN A 457 1.37 -8.08 17.97
CA GLN A 457 0.89 -8.37 16.62
C GLN A 457 0.19 -7.17 15.93
N GLN A 458 -0.33 -6.18 16.67
CA GLN A 458 -0.81 -4.91 16.12
C GLN A 458 0.33 -3.89 15.89
N PHE A 459 1.44 -4.03 16.61
CA PHE A 459 2.60 -3.15 16.56
C PHE A 459 3.54 -3.47 15.38
N THR A 460 3.86 -4.75 15.15
CA THR A 460 4.83 -5.14 14.11
C THR A 460 4.46 -4.75 12.67
N PRO A 461 3.17 -4.67 12.26
CA PRO A 461 2.82 -4.16 10.93
C PRO A 461 3.23 -2.71 10.72
N ALA A 462 3.11 -1.87 11.77
CA ALA A 462 3.55 -0.48 11.72
C ALA A 462 5.08 -0.39 11.66
N VAL A 463 5.79 -1.23 12.41
CA VAL A 463 7.25 -1.36 12.34
C VAL A 463 7.69 -1.72 10.92
N MET A 464 7.02 -2.69 10.29
CA MET A 464 7.33 -3.12 8.92
C MET A 464 7.03 -2.01 7.91
N ALA A 465 5.80 -1.48 7.89
CA ALA A 465 5.40 -0.46 6.92
C ALA A 465 6.26 0.80 7.04
N LYS A 466 6.38 1.37 8.24
CA LYS A 466 7.11 2.63 8.45
C LYS A 466 8.62 2.46 8.38
N GLY A 467 9.15 1.33 8.88
CA GLY A 467 10.58 1.02 8.86
C GLY A 467 11.08 0.58 7.48
N VAL A 468 10.27 -0.15 6.72
CA VAL A 468 10.69 -0.71 5.43
C VAL A 468 10.15 0.11 4.26
N GLU A 469 8.83 0.16 4.10
CA GLU A 469 8.21 0.79 2.92
C GLU A 469 8.43 2.30 2.87
N ASP A 470 8.38 2.95 4.04
CA ASP A 470 8.45 4.42 4.17
C ASP A 470 9.80 4.90 4.74
N THR A 471 10.82 4.03 4.79
CA THR A 471 12.17 4.44 5.16
C THR A 471 13.23 3.67 4.37
N ALA A 472 13.32 2.34 4.53
CA ALA A 472 14.37 1.56 3.85
C ALA A 472 14.29 1.61 2.32
N PHE A 473 13.08 1.61 1.75
CA PHE A 473 12.87 1.80 0.30
C PHE A 473 13.33 3.17 -0.21
N TYR A 474 13.46 4.16 0.66
CA TYR A 474 13.98 5.50 0.34
C TYR A 474 15.46 5.66 0.73
N ARG A 475 16.13 4.57 1.13
CA ARG A 475 17.57 4.52 1.42
C ARG A 475 18.34 3.55 0.52
N TYR A 476 17.69 2.50 0.01
CA TYR A 476 18.34 1.47 -0.80
C TYR A 476 17.95 1.57 -2.28
N HIS A 477 18.73 2.27 -3.11
CA HIS A 477 18.33 2.64 -4.48
C HIS A 477 18.98 1.81 -5.60
N ARG A 478 19.43 0.58 -5.34
CA ARG A 478 20.10 -0.27 -6.34
C ARG A 478 19.30 -0.40 -7.65
N LEU A 479 18.00 -0.69 -7.55
CA LEU A 479 17.05 -0.66 -8.67
C LEU A 479 15.65 -0.40 -8.12
N VAL A 480 15.14 0.82 -8.29
CA VAL A 480 13.97 1.31 -7.53
C VAL A 480 12.62 0.79 -8.02
N SER A 481 12.58 0.00 -9.09
CA SER A 481 11.38 -0.78 -9.45
C SER A 481 11.08 -1.90 -8.45
N LEU A 482 12.09 -2.38 -7.73
CA LEU A 482 11.93 -3.40 -6.69
C LEU A 482 11.51 -2.81 -5.33
N ASN A 483 11.59 -1.48 -5.19
CA ASN A 483 11.21 -0.74 -3.98
C ASN A 483 9.72 -0.41 -4.04
N GLU A 484 8.90 -1.45 -3.95
CA GLU A 484 7.46 -1.39 -4.07
C GLU A 484 6.78 -2.11 -2.90
N VAL A 485 5.56 -1.72 -2.55
CA VAL A 485 4.75 -2.37 -1.50
C VAL A 485 4.63 -3.87 -1.80
N GLY A 486 5.07 -4.72 -0.87
CA GLY A 486 5.19 -6.18 -1.06
C GLY A 486 6.46 -6.67 -1.79
N GLY A 487 7.35 -5.75 -2.19
CA GLY A 487 8.65 -6.04 -2.77
C GLY A 487 9.74 -6.32 -1.73
N ASP A 488 10.79 -7.00 -2.18
CA ASP A 488 12.03 -7.23 -1.42
C ASP A 488 13.24 -6.78 -2.26
N PRO A 489 13.71 -5.52 -2.11
CA PRO A 489 14.88 -4.99 -2.81
C PRO A 489 16.17 -5.77 -2.57
N GLY A 490 16.23 -6.59 -1.52
CA GLY A 490 17.33 -7.51 -1.28
C GLY A 490 17.41 -8.62 -2.33
N ALA A 491 16.27 -9.06 -2.86
CA ALA A 491 16.17 -10.00 -3.97
C ALA A 491 16.17 -9.25 -5.31
N PHE A 492 17.25 -9.37 -6.09
CA PHE A 492 17.37 -8.68 -7.39
C PHE A 492 16.58 -9.40 -8.50
N GLY A 493 15.25 -9.29 -8.44
CA GLY A 493 14.35 -9.94 -9.39
C GLY A 493 14.02 -11.40 -9.06
N ARG A 494 13.33 -12.07 -9.99
CA ARG A 494 12.86 -13.45 -9.87
C ARG A 494 13.04 -14.20 -11.20
N GLY A 495 13.29 -15.50 -11.12
CA GLY A 495 13.35 -16.36 -12.30
C GLY A 495 11.96 -16.71 -12.86
N VAL A 496 11.92 -17.23 -14.08
CA VAL A 496 10.69 -17.72 -14.74
C VAL A 496 10.05 -18.87 -13.96
N ASP A 497 10.85 -19.78 -13.39
CA ASP A 497 10.35 -20.90 -12.59
C ASP A 497 9.58 -20.42 -11.36
N ALA A 498 10.10 -19.43 -10.63
CA ALA A 498 9.42 -18.86 -9.47
C ALA A 498 8.07 -18.23 -9.83
N PHE A 499 7.97 -17.61 -11.01
CA PHE A 499 6.70 -17.08 -11.51
C PHE A 499 5.68 -18.19 -11.79
N HIS A 500 6.12 -19.29 -12.41
CA HIS A 500 5.27 -20.44 -12.68
C HIS A 500 4.83 -21.16 -11.41
N GLU A 501 5.73 -21.35 -10.44
CA GLU A 501 5.43 -21.92 -9.13
C GLU A 501 4.37 -21.10 -8.40
N TRP A 502 4.53 -19.76 -8.39
CA TRP A 502 3.55 -18.86 -7.79
C TRP A 502 2.18 -18.97 -8.48
N CYS A 503 2.14 -18.95 -9.81
CA CYS A 503 0.88 -19.07 -10.55
C CYS A 503 0.16 -20.41 -10.29
N ALA A 504 0.90 -21.52 -10.28
CA ALA A 504 0.36 -22.84 -9.99
C ALA A 504 -0.17 -22.93 -8.55
N HIS A 505 0.55 -22.33 -7.60
CA HIS A 505 0.10 -22.22 -6.22
C HIS A 505 -1.21 -21.42 -6.13
N VAL A 506 -1.27 -20.20 -6.67
CA VAL A 506 -2.48 -19.35 -6.65
C VAL A 506 -3.67 -20.04 -7.30
N ALA A 507 -3.48 -20.75 -8.42
CA ALA A 507 -4.54 -21.47 -9.10
C ALA A 507 -5.22 -22.54 -8.22
N THR A 508 -4.48 -23.12 -7.27
CA THR A 508 -4.97 -24.21 -6.42
C THR A 508 -5.40 -23.74 -5.03
N THR A 509 -4.76 -22.72 -4.46
CA THR A 509 -5.01 -22.27 -3.08
C THR A 509 -5.98 -21.09 -3.01
N ARG A 510 -5.83 -20.09 -3.88
CA ARG A 510 -6.61 -18.85 -3.87
C ARG A 510 -6.92 -18.33 -5.28
N PRO A 511 -7.64 -19.09 -6.13
CA PRO A 511 -7.87 -18.72 -7.54
C PRO A 511 -8.74 -17.48 -7.73
N ALA A 512 -9.33 -16.97 -6.66
CA ALA A 512 -10.13 -15.77 -6.63
C ALA A 512 -9.42 -14.59 -5.94
N THR A 513 -8.11 -14.67 -5.66
CA THR A 513 -7.33 -13.52 -5.18
C THR A 513 -7.25 -12.43 -6.23
N MET A 514 -7.06 -11.17 -5.83
CA MET A 514 -6.80 -10.09 -6.79
C MET A 514 -5.37 -10.16 -7.33
N LEU A 515 -5.22 -9.72 -8.57
CA LEU A 515 -3.96 -9.42 -9.23
C LEU A 515 -3.96 -7.93 -9.55
N THR A 516 -2.88 -7.21 -9.26
CA THR A 516 -2.79 -5.78 -9.60
C THR A 516 -1.39 -5.41 -10.08
N LEU A 517 -1.30 -4.32 -10.84
CA LEU A 517 -0.02 -3.70 -11.24
C LEU A 517 0.15 -2.31 -10.62
N SER A 518 -0.91 -1.69 -10.12
CA SER A 518 -0.91 -0.32 -9.58
C SER A 518 -2.07 -0.14 -8.64
N THR A 519 -1.85 0.58 -7.55
CA THR A 519 -2.90 0.96 -6.60
C THR A 519 -2.72 2.43 -6.22
N HIS A 520 -3.57 2.91 -5.32
CA HIS A 520 -3.42 4.24 -4.72
C HIS A 520 -2.25 4.31 -3.71
N ASP A 521 -1.62 3.19 -3.35
CA ASP A 521 -0.50 3.14 -2.39
C ASP A 521 0.81 2.61 -2.98
N THR A 522 0.80 2.09 -4.21
CA THR A 522 2.04 1.74 -4.90
C THR A 522 2.96 2.95 -5.00
N LYS A 523 4.25 2.76 -4.68
CA LYS A 523 5.28 3.80 -4.70
C LYS A 523 5.52 4.33 -6.12
N ARG A 524 5.27 3.51 -7.15
CA ARG A 524 5.35 3.87 -8.57
C ARG A 524 4.27 3.11 -9.34
N SER A 525 3.73 3.67 -10.42
CA SER A 525 2.83 2.90 -11.29
C SER A 525 3.55 1.73 -11.98
N GLY A 526 2.77 0.76 -12.46
CA GLY A 526 3.28 -0.40 -13.17
C GLY A 526 4.09 -0.04 -14.42
N ASP A 527 3.72 1.03 -15.14
CA ASP A 527 4.46 1.44 -16.34
C ASP A 527 5.81 2.09 -16.01
N VAL A 528 5.89 2.82 -14.89
CA VAL A 528 7.18 3.33 -14.39
C VAL A 528 8.09 2.16 -14.02
N ARG A 529 7.56 1.15 -13.31
CA ARG A 529 8.35 -0.03 -12.91
C ARG A 529 8.76 -0.88 -14.11
N ALA A 530 7.85 -1.13 -15.06
CA ALA A 530 8.16 -1.84 -16.30
C ALA A 530 9.30 -1.19 -17.09
N ARG A 531 9.34 0.15 -17.12
CA ARG A 531 10.42 0.90 -17.75
C ARG A 531 11.73 0.81 -16.97
N LEU A 532 11.66 0.96 -15.65
CA LEU A 532 12.83 0.83 -14.77
C LEU A 532 13.46 -0.56 -14.82
N ASN A 533 12.67 -1.62 -14.98
CA ASN A 533 13.17 -2.99 -15.11
C ASN A 533 14.14 -3.14 -16.30
N VAL A 534 13.94 -2.39 -17.39
CA VAL A 534 14.84 -2.39 -18.56
C VAL A 534 16.26 -1.93 -18.21
N ILE A 535 16.43 -1.09 -17.19
CA ILE A 535 17.76 -0.65 -16.73
C ILE A 535 18.64 -1.85 -16.35
N SER A 536 18.03 -2.91 -15.77
CA SER A 536 18.75 -4.13 -15.41
C SER A 536 19.34 -4.88 -16.61
N GLU A 537 18.86 -4.63 -17.83
CA GLU A 537 19.37 -5.25 -19.06
C GLU A 537 20.59 -4.53 -19.64
N ILE A 538 20.79 -3.26 -19.27
CA ILE A 538 21.81 -2.37 -19.86
C ILE A 538 22.74 -1.73 -18.81
N PRO A 539 23.28 -2.49 -17.83
CA PRO A 539 24.00 -1.92 -16.69
C PRO A 539 25.20 -1.05 -17.10
N GLY A 540 25.93 -1.41 -18.16
CA GLY A 540 27.08 -0.63 -18.63
C GLY A 540 26.70 0.72 -19.26
N GLU A 541 25.62 0.74 -20.06
CA GLU A 541 25.11 1.99 -20.66
C GLU A 541 24.51 2.90 -19.58
N TRP A 542 23.82 2.30 -18.61
CA TRP A 542 23.28 2.99 -17.44
C TRP A 542 24.39 3.59 -16.57
N GLU A 543 25.43 2.83 -16.25
CA GLU A 543 26.60 3.33 -15.51
C GLU A 543 27.23 4.53 -16.23
N ALA A 544 27.49 4.38 -17.54
CA ALA A 544 28.11 5.43 -18.32
C ALA A 544 27.25 6.71 -18.34
N ALA A 545 25.93 6.58 -18.46
CA ALA A 545 25.00 7.71 -18.43
C ALA A 545 24.99 8.38 -17.06
N VAL A 546 24.79 7.63 -15.97
CA VAL A 546 24.75 8.16 -14.60
C VAL A 546 26.03 8.91 -14.26
N ARG A 547 27.20 8.37 -14.60
CA ARG A 547 28.48 9.04 -14.31
C ARG A 547 28.63 10.35 -15.08
N ARG A 548 28.26 10.36 -16.38
CA ARG A 548 28.29 11.58 -17.20
C ARG A 548 27.33 12.64 -16.68
N TRP A 549 26.09 12.26 -16.39
CA TRP A 549 25.09 13.18 -15.84
C TRP A 549 25.52 13.74 -14.49
N ALA A 550 26.08 12.89 -13.63
CA ALA A 550 26.56 13.27 -12.30
C ALA A 550 27.75 14.22 -12.35
N GLU A 551 28.66 14.04 -13.31
CA GLU A 551 29.79 14.95 -13.57
C GLU A 551 29.29 16.30 -14.11
N HIS A 552 28.34 16.28 -15.05
CA HIS A 552 27.74 17.48 -15.62
C HIS A 552 26.94 18.28 -14.59
N ASN A 553 26.12 17.60 -13.78
CA ASN A 553 25.24 18.19 -12.79
C ASN A 553 25.94 18.53 -11.46
N ASP A 554 27.23 18.24 -11.31
CA ASP A 554 27.98 18.58 -10.09
C ASP A 554 27.94 20.09 -9.80
N ARG A 555 27.89 20.91 -10.85
CA ARG A 555 27.72 22.36 -10.78
C ARG A 555 26.37 22.83 -10.25
N HIS A 556 25.36 21.96 -10.29
CA HIS A 556 23.98 22.23 -9.91
C HIS A 556 23.67 21.74 -8.49
N ARG A 557 24.67 21.27 -7.73
CA ARG A 557 24.51 20.75 -6.37
C ARG A 557 24.87 21.80 -5.30
N PRO A 558 23.95 22.70 -4.94
CA PRO A 558 24.22 23.71 -3.91
C PRO A 558 24.61 23.03 -2.60
N HIS A 559 25.72 23.47 -2.03
CA HIS A 559 26.26 22.93 -0.77
C HIS A 559 26.53 21.41 -0.79
N GLY A 560 26.65 20.80 -1.97
CA GLY A 560 26.82 19.37 -2.11
C GLY A 560 25.54 18.54 -1.98
N TYR A 561 24.35 19.15 -2.09
CA TYR A 561 23.06 18.45 -2.10
C TYR A 561 22.42 18.38 -3.49
N PRO A 562 21.59 17.36 -3.77
CA PRO A 562 21.35 16.14 -2.96
C PRO A 562 22.62 15.29 -2.83
N ASP A 563 22.69 14.37 -1.86
CA ASP A 563 23.79 13.39 -1.84
C ASP A 563 23.72 12.43 -3.05
N ARG A 564 24.79 11.65 -3.28
CA ARG A 564 24.87 10.75 -4.44
C ARG A 564 23.80 9.65 -4.41
N ASN A 565 23.30 9.25 -3.24
CA ASN A 565 22.28 8.20 -3.14
C ASN A 565 20.89 8.74 -3.56
N LEU A 566 20.53 9.95 -3.12
CA LEU A 566 19.30 10.62 -3.55
C LEU A 566 19.39 11.10 -5.02
N GLU A 567 20.57 11.52 -5.49
CA GLU A 567 20.82 11.82 -6.90
C GLU A 567 20.63 10.58 -7.80
N TYR A 568 21.07 9.41 -7.36
CA TYR A 568 20.83 8.15 -8.08
C TYR A 568 19.34 7.81 -8.18
N LEU A 569 18.57 8.08 -7.11
CA LEU A 569 17.11 7.96 -7.13
C LEU A 569 16.48 8.96 -8.11
N ALA A 570 16.97 10.21 -8.15
CA ALA A 570 16.48 11.23 -9.07
C ALA A 570 16.64 10.79 -10.53
N TYR A 571 17.81 10.27 -10.93
CA TYR A 571 18.02 9.79 -12.30
C TYR A 571 17.12 8.62 -12.68
N GLN A 572 16.96 7.61 -11.80
CA GLN A 572 16.02 6.52 -12.05
C GLN A 572 14.58 7.06 -12.17
N THR A 573 14.19 7.99 -11.31
CA THR A 573 12.84 8.58 -11.33
C THR A 573 12.57 9.36 -12.62
N ILE A 574 13.53 10.19 -13.06
CA ILE A 574 13.45 10.93 -14.33
C ILE A 574 13.24 9.96 -15.49
N VAL A 575 14.09 8.93 -15.60
CA VAL A 575 14.01 7.93 -16.69
C VAL A 575 12.70 7.13 -16.62
N GLY A 576 12.33 6.66 -15.43
CA GLY A 576 11.14 5.85 -15.19
C GLY A 576 9.83 6.59 -15.52
N ALA A 577 9.73 7.86 -15.12
CA ALA A 577 8.54 8.67 -15.29
C ALA A 577 8.59 9.62 -16.51
N TRP A 578 9.64 9.56 -17.35
CA TRP A 578 9.80 10.46 -18.50
C TRP A 578 8.62 10.43 -19.49
N PRO A 579 8.11 11.59 -19.95
CA PRO A 579 8.45 12.93 -19.50
C PRO A 579 7.86 13.23 -18.11
N ILE A 580 8.66 13.86 -17.25
CA ILE A 580 8.25 14.34 -15.93
C ILE A 580 8.54 15.84 -15.84
N ASP A 581 7.57 16.60 -15.33
CA ASP A 581 7.74 18.03 -15.10
C ASP A 581 8.48 18.32 -13.76
N GLU A 582 8.97 19.55 -13.66
CA GLU A 582 9.75 20.03 -12.51
C GLU A 582 8.97 19.94 -11.19
N GLU A 583 7.67 20.26 -11.21
CA GLU A 583 6.82 20.28 -10.03
C GLU A 583 6.68 18.86 -9.45
N ARG A 584 6.31 17.89 -10.28
CA ARG A 584 6.15 16.50 -9.88
C ARG A 584 7.46 15.90 -9.38
N LEU A 585 8.59 16.20 -10.05
CA LEU A 585 9.90 15.72 -9.62
C LEU A 585 10.32 16.33 -8.28
N THR A 586 10.11 17.63 -8.09
CA THR A 586 10.41 18.33 -6.83
C THR A 586 9.57 17.78 -5.67
N GLN A 587 8.26 17.61 -5.88
CA GLN A 587 7.36 17.02 -4.89
C GLN A 587 7.79 15.60 -4.52
N PHE A 588 8.12 14.77 -5.52
CA PHE A 588 8.59 13.41 -5.29
C PHE A 588 9.90 13.37 -4.48
N LEU A 589 10.91 14.15 -4.88
CA LEU A 589 12.21 14.12 -4.20
C LEU A 589 12.13 14.69 -2.78
N ASN A 590 11.33 15.72 -2.54
CA ASN A 590 11.06 16.21 -1.19
C ASN A 590 10.39 15.15 -0.32
N LYS A 591 9.37 14.46 -0.85
CA LYS A 591 8.75 13.32 -0.14
C LYS A 591 9.79 12.22 0.13
N ALA A 592 10.54 11.81 -0.89
CA ALA A 592 11.57 10.78 -0.75
C ALA A 592 12.63 11.13 0.30
N ALA A 593 13.10 12.38 0.34
CA ALA A 593 14.07 12.84 1.33
C ALA A 593 13.49 12.82 2.76
N ARG A 594 12.23 13.25 2.93
CA ARG A 594 11.54 13.21 4.22
C ARG A 594 11.26 11.78 4.70
N GLU A 595 10.92 10.86 3.79
CA GLU A 595 10.76 9.44 4.11
C GLU A 595 12.10 8.79 4.45
N ALA A 596 13.18 9.17 3.76
CA ALA A 596 14.53 8.68 4.07
C ALA A 596 15.02 9.11 5.46
N LYS A 597 14.57 10.25 6.00
CA LYS A 597 14.91 10.72 7.37
C LYS A 597 16.41 10.91 7.62
N LEU A 598 17.21 11.14 6.57
CA LEU A 598 18.66 11.32 6.69
C LEU A 598 19.07 12.79 6.88
N HIS A 599 18.47 13.69 6.09
CA HIS A 599 18.79 15.13 6.11
C HIS A 599 17.60 16.02 6.46
N THR A 600 16.38 15.56 6.19
CA THR A 600 15.11 16.21 6.51
C THR A 600 14.09 15.13 6.87
N SER A 601 12.99 15.52 7.52
CA SER A 601 11.91 14.60 7.91
C SER A 601 10.58 15.34 7.98
N TRP A 602 9.47 14.61 8.07
CA TRP A 602 8.15 15.22 8.28
C TRP A 602 8.03 15.95 9.63
N THR A 603 8.74 15.50 10.66
CA THR A 603 8.68 16.07 12.02
C THR A 603 9.68 17.21 12.24
N ASN A 604 10.82 17.15 11.57
CA ASN A 604 11.84 18.20 11.61
C ASN A 604 12.29 18.53 10.18
N PRO A 605 11.49 19.31 9.44
CA PRO A 605 11.85 19.74 8.09
C PRO A 605 13.02 20.72 8.13
N VAL A 606 14.00 20.52 7.25
CA VAL A 606 15.19 21.37 7.14
C VAL A 606 15.08 22.22 5.88
N ALA A 607 14.53 23.43 6.01
CA ALA A 607 14.22 24.32 4.88
C ALA A 607 15.42 24.51 3.93
N ALA A 608 16.62 24.77 4.45
CA ALA A 608 17.81 24.95 3.63
C ALA A 608 18.18 23.73 2.76
N TYR A 609 17.86 22.51 3.22
CA TYR A 609 18.07 21.29 2.44
C TYR A 609 16.99 21.12 1.38
N GLU A 610 15.72 21.40 1.71
CA GLU A 610 14.60 21.30 0.78
C GLU A 610 14.68 22.37 -0.32
N ASP A 611 15.12 23.59 0.02
CA ASP A 611 15.42 24.65 -0.94
C ASP A 611 16.56 24.26 -1.89
N ALA A 612 17.65 23.68 -1.35
CA ALA A 612 18.76 23.17 -2.14
C ALA A 612 18.35 22.04 -3.09
N LEU A 613 17.42 21.18 -2.67
CA LEU A 613 16.86 20.12 -3.50
C LEU A 613 15.98 20.67 -4.62
N ALA A 614 15.14 21.66 -4.33
CA ALA A 614 14.34 22.34 -5.34
C ALA A 614 15.22 23.08 -6.36
N GLU A 615 16.28 23.76 -5.91
CA GLU A 615 17.26 24.42 -6.78
C GLU A 615 18.00 23.41 -7.68
N PHE A 616 18.41 22.27 -7.14
CA PHE A 616 19.01 21.19 -7.94
C PHE A 616 18.04 20.71 -9.02
N VAL A 617 16.78 20.42 -8.66
CA VAL A 617 15.78 19.95 -9.62
C VAL A 617 15.58 20.99 -10.73
N HIS A 618 15.30 22.24 -10.36
CA HIS A 618 15.12 23.34 -11.30
C HIS A 618 16.30 23.49 -12.26
N SER A 619 17.53 23.47 -11.72
CA SER A 619 18.74 23.63 -12.51
C SER A 619 18.96 22.47 -13.48
N VAL A 620 18.71 21.23 -13.05
CA VAL A 620 18.85 20.03 -13.88
C VAL A 620 17.77 19.99 -14.97
N THR A 621 16.51 20.25 -14.65
CA THR A 621 15.41 20.22 -15.64
C THR A 621 15.47 21.39 -16.64
N SER A 622 16.13 22.49 -16.27
CA SER A 622 16.35 23.65 -17.15
C SER A 622 17.65 23.57 -17.98
N ASP A 623 18.53 22.60 -17.70
CA ASP A 623 19.81 22.45 -18.39
C ASP A 623 19.64 21.73 -19.73
N ALA A 624 19.69 22.50 -20.82
CA ALA A 624 19.47 21.97 -22.17
C ALA A 624 20.48 20.89 -22.60
N GLU A 625 21.71 20.92 -22.07
CA GLU A 625 22.73 19.92 -22.41
C GLU A 625 22.44 18.59 -21.71
N PHE A 626 22.06 18.64 -20.42
CA PHE A 626 21.58 17.46 -19.70
C PHE A 626 20.34 16.85 -20.37
N MET A 627 19.34 17.69 -20.67
CA MET A 627 18.08 17.22 -21.25
C MET A 627 18.29 16.58 -22.63
N SER A 628 19.17 17.16 -23.45
CA SER A 628 19.57 16.58 -24.74
C SER A 628 20.29 15.24 -24.58
N ASP A 629 21.22 15.10 -23.61
CA ASP A 629 21.90 13.81 -23.37
C ASP A 629 20.94 12.76 -22.79
N LEU A 630 19.99 13.15 -21.94
CA LEU A 630 18.93 12.29 -21.43
C LEU A 630 18.05 11.76 -22.56
N GLU A 631 17.56 12.63 -23.44
CA GLU A 631 16.74 12.24 -24.60
C GLU A 631 17.54 11.35 -25.57
N SER A 632 18.82 11.67 -25.79
CA SER A 632 19.74 10.86 -26.59
C SER A 632 19.94 9.47 -25.99
N PHE A 633 20.14 9.38 -24.66
CA PHE A 633 20.22 8.11 -23.95
C PHE A 633 18.94 7.29 -24.09
N LEU A 634 17.77 7.90 -23.85
CA LEU A 634 16.47 7.24 -23.97
C LEU A 634 16.19 6.76 -25.41
N GLY A 635 16.56 7.56 -26.41
CA GLY A 635 16.39 7.22 -27.82
C GLY A 635 17.33 6.10 -28.27
N ARG A 636 18.62 6.18 -27.92
CA ARG A 636 19.64 5.18 -28.31
C ARG A 636 19.43 3.82 -27.66
N THR A 637 19.04 3.81 -26.38
CA THR A 637 18.72 2.57 -25.65
C THR A 637 17.31 2.06 -25.93
N GLN A 638 16.47 2.88 -26.57
CA GLN A 638 15.04 2.63 -26.80
C GLN A 638 14.28 2.26 -25.52
N LEU A 639 14.75 2.73 -24.36
CA LEU A 639 14.28 2.32 -23.04
C LEU A 639 12.78 2.56 -22.85
N VAL A 640 12.25 3.66 -23.40
CA VAL A 640 10.80 3.93 -23.35
C VAL A 640 10.00 2.92 -24.17
N SER A 641 10.47 2.56 -25.37
CA SER A 641 9.80 1.59 -26.24
C SER A 641 9.84 0.19 -25.66
N PHE A 642 10.99 -0.24 -25.14
CA PHE A 642 11.11 -1.53 -24.45
C PHE A 642 10.30 -1.58 -23.15
N GLY A 643 10.24 -0.48 -22.39
CA GLY A 643 9.37 -0.36 -21.22
C GLY A 643 7.88 -0.50 -21.55
N ARG A 644 7.44 0.01 -22.70
CA ARG A 644 6.06 -0.19 -23.20
C ARG A 644 5.78 -1.64 -23.58
N ILE A 645 6.73 -2.33 -24.22
CA ILE A 645 6.61 -3.76 -24.51
C ILE A 645 6.51 -4.57 -23.21
N ALA A 646 7.37 -4.28 -22.22
CA ALA A 646 7.29 -4.88 -20.90
C ALA A 646 5.94 -4.61 -20.22
N SER A 647 5.42 -3.39 -20.31
CA SER A 647 4.09 -3.06 -19.77
C SER A 647 2.95 -3.82 -20.46
N LEU A 648 2.98 -3.99 -21.79
CA LEU A 648 1.99 -4.82 -22.51
C LEU A 648 2.09 -6.28 -22.10
N ALA A 649 3.31 -6.80 -21.92
CA ALA A 649 3.55 -8.14 -21.42
C ALA A 649 2.98 -8.32 -20.01
N GLN A 650 3.32 -7.45 -19.05
CA GLN A 650 2.77 -7.48 -17.69
C GLN A 650 1.24 -7.31 -17.67
N THR A 651 0.67 -6.44 -18.51
CA THR A 651 -0.78 -6.27 -18.65
C THR A 651 -1.44 -7.54 -19.19
N THR A 652 -0.80 -8.24 -20.12
CA THR A 652 -1.30 -9.54 -20.61
C THR A 652 -1.31 -10.56 -19.48
N LEU A 653 -0.21 -10.67 -18.72
CA LEU A 653 -0.12 -11.56 -17.56
C LEU A 653 -1.20 -11.24 -16.52
N LEU A 654 -1.42 -9.96 -16.19
CA LEU A 654 -2.49 -9.52 -15.29
C LEU A 654 -3.87 -10.05 -15.71
N LEU A 655 -4.15 -10.10 -17.02
CA LEU A 655 -5.45 -10.47 -17.58
C LEU A 655 -5.64 -11.98 -17.78
N THR A 656 -4.54 -12.74 -17.88
CA THR A 656 -4.58 -14.18 -18.21
C THR A 656 -4.11 -15.11 -17.09
N CYS A 657 -3.37 -14.62 -16.09
CA CYS A 657 -2.98 -15.41 -14.93
C CYS A 657 -4.19 -15.86 -14.08
N PRO A 658 -4.05 -16.92 -13.26
CA PRO A 658 -5.05 -17.30 -12.27
C PRO A 658 -5.28 -16.18 -11.26
N GLY A 659 -6.54 -15.80 -11.02
CA GLY A 659 -6.91 -14.67 -10.17
C GLY A 659 -7.90 -13.71 -10.82
N VAL A 660 -8.23 -12.65 -10.09
CA VAL A 660 -9.12 -11.55 -10.49
C VAL A 660 -8.28 -10.33 -10.83
N SER A 661 -8.30 -9.92 -12.11
CA SER A 661 -7.54 -8.75 -12.56
C SER A 661 -8.14 -7.45 -12.01
N ASP A 662 -7.33 -6.64 -11.33
CA ASP A 662 -7.67 -5.30 -10.87
C ASP A 662 -6.99 -4.24 -11.73
N ILE A 663 -7.78 -3.25 -12.18
CA ILE A 663 -7.32 -2.13 -13.00
C ILE A 663 -7.51 -0.84 -12.21
N TYR A 664 -6.42 -0.15 -11.90
CA TYR A 664 -6.49 1.15 -11.25
C TYR A 664 -6.82 2.26 -12.25
N GLN A 665 -7.62 3.24 -11.82
CA GLN A 665 -8.07 4.32 -12.69
C GLN A 665 -6.93 4.96 -13.49
N GLY A 666 -7.11 5.00 -14.81
CA GLY A 666 -6.14 5.60 -15.72
C GLY A 666 -4.94 4.76 -16.09
N THR A 667 -4.87 3.50 -15.70
CA THR A 667 -3.83 2.56 -16.11
C THR A 667 -4.15 1.78 -17.39
N GLU A 668 -5.34 1.98 -17.98
CA GLU A 668 -5.69 1.50 -19.31
C GLU A 668 -4.85 2.12 -20.43
N LEU A 669 -4.27 3.30 -20.17
CA LEU A 669 -3.27 3.97 -20.99
C LEU A 669 -1.92 3.96 -20.26
N TRP A 670 -0.88 4.54 -20.88
CA TRP A 670 0.38 4.76 -20.19
C TRP A 670 0.17 5.67 -18.98
N ASN A 671 0.46 5.15 -17.81
CA ASN A 671 0.34 5.84 -16.55
C ASN A 671 1.72 5.98 -15.93
N LEU A 672 2.28 7.18 -15.90
CA LEU A 672 3.63 7.43 -15.38
C LEU A 672 3.57 8.11 -14.00
N THR A 673 2.65 7.68 -13.14
CA THR A 673 2.47 8.26 -11.81
C THR A 673 3.48 7.70 -10.80
N LEU A 674 3.85 8.56 -9.84
CA LEU A 674 4.70 8.24 -8.70
C LEU A 674 3.84 8.08 -7.44
N VAL A 675 4.47 7.91 -6.28
CA VAL A 675 3.81 7.73 -4.99
C VAL A 675 2.80 8.85 -4.68
N ASP A 676 1.79 8.52 -3.87
CA ASP A 676 0.80 9.45 -3.29
C ASP A 676 1.46 10.80 -2.89
N PRO A 677 0.93 11.97 -3.30
CA PRO A 677 -0.34 12.19 -4.00
C PRO A 677 -0.31 12.11 -5.52
N ASP A 678 0.83 11.82 -6.16
CA ASP A 678 0.92 11.85 -7.64
C ASP A 678 0.05 10.77 -8.31
N ASN A 679 -0.08 9.59 -7.70
CA ASN A 679 -0.98 8.50 -8.14
C ASN A 679 -2.47 8.73 -7.79
N ARG A 680 -2.81 9.81 -7.09
CA ARG A 680 -4.19 10.19 -6.75
C ARG A 680 -4.76 11.30 -7.63
N ARG A 681 -3.98 11.77 -8.61
CA ARG A 681 -4.46 12.75 -9.59
C ARG A 681 -5.73 12.27 -10.30
N PRO A 682 -6.70 13.17 -10.57
CA PRO A 682 -7.93 12.80 -11.26
C PRO A 682 -7.66 12.16 -12.62
N ALA A 683 -8.38 11.08 -12.92
CA ALA A 683 -8.34 10.45 -14.24
C ALA A 683 -9.23 11.20 -15.23
N ASP A 684 -8.68 11.61 -16.38
CA ASP A 684 -9.46 12.17 -17.49
C ASP A 684 -10.21 11.05 -18.25
N PHE A 685 -11.41 10.72 -17.78
CA PHE A 685 -12.28 9.71 -18.37
C PHE A 685 -12.79 10.07 -19.77
N ALA A 686 -12.86 11.36 -20.13
CA ALA A 686 -13.28 11.78 -21.46
C ALA A 686 -12.22 11.40 -22.51
N SER A 687 -10.95 11.66 -22.23
CA SER A 687 -9.85 11.24 -23.11
C SER A 687 -9.74 9.71 -23.20
N ARG A 688 -9.99 9.00 -22.09
CA ARG A 688 -9.98 7.52 -22.05
C ARG A 688 -11.11 6.91 -22.87
N ARG A 689 -12.31 7.50 -22.79
CA ARG A 689 -13.43 7.17 -23.68
C ARG A 689 -13.02 7.30 -25.14
N MET A 690 -12.49 8.45 -25.52
CA MET A 690 -12.08 8.72 -26.91
C MET A 690 -11.02 7.72 -27.39
N ALA A 691 -10.05 7.38 -26.53
CA ALA A 691 -9.04 6.38 -26.84
C ALA A 691 -9.66 4.98 -27.04
N LEU A 692 -10.55 4.55 -26.14
CA LEU A 692 -11.24 3.26 -26.23
C LEU A 692 -12.09 3.15 -27.51
N ASP A 693 -12.86 4.19 -27.81
CA ASP A 693 -13.73 4.23 -29.00
C ASP A 693 -12.87 4.26 -30.28
N GLY A 694 -11.76 5.00 -30.25
CA GLY A 694 -10.81 5.11 -31.37
C GLY A 694 -10.11 3.80 -31.75
N VAL A 695 -10.01 2.83 -30.84
CA VAL A 695 -9.34 1.54 -31.09
C VAL A 695 -10.29 0.38 -31.40
N ALA A 696 -11.61 0.57 -31.28
CA ALA A 696 -12.59 -0.51 -31.37
C ALA A 696 -12.57 -1.28 -32.70
N GLY A 697 -12.24 -0.60 -33.81
CA GLY A 697 -12.16 -1.17 -35.16
C GLY A 697 -10.73 -1.46 -35.67
N ILE A 698 -9.70 -1.18 -34.87
CA ILE A 698 -8.29 -1.29 -35.30
C ILE A 698 -7.81 -2.75 -35.14
N GLY A 699 -7.09 -3.24 -36.14
CA GLY A 699 -6.45 -4.57 -36.13
C GLY A 699 -5.09 -4.58 -35.44
N ALA A 700 -4.61 -5.77 -35.08
CA ALA A 700 -3.37 -5.98 -34.31
C ALA A 700 -2.12 -5.31 -34.92
N GLU A 701 -1.91 -5.45 -36.24
CA GLU A 701 -0.74 -4.88 -36.92
C GLU A 701 -0.74 -3.35 -36.91
N GLU A 702 -1.90 -2.74 -37.15
CA GLU A 702 -2.05 -1.28 -37.16
C GLU A 702 -1.87 -0.71 -35.74
N ILE A 703 -2.45 -1.35 -34.73
CA ILE A 703 -2.32 -0.88 -33.35
C ILE A 703 -0.91 -1.11 -32.78
N ALA A 704 -0.18 -2.15 -33.23
CA ALA A 704 1.21 -2.38 -32.86
C ALA A 704 2.14 -1.23 -33.29
N GLN A 705 1.76 -0.45 -34.30
CA GLN A 705 2.49 0.73 -34.75
C GLN A 705 2.17 1.98 -33.90
N ARG A 706 1.18 1.90 -33.00
CA ARG A 706 0.69 3.02 -32.15
C ARG A 706 1.03 2.79 -30.67
N LEU A 707 2.28 2.44 -30.39
CA LEU A 707 2.76 2.28 -29.01
C LEU A 707 2.91 3.63 -28.30
N ASP A 708 3.09 4.74 -29.00
CA ASP A 708 3.46 6.00 -28.35
C ASP A 708 2.34 6.64 -27.52
N ASP A 709 1.10 6.57 -27.99
CA ASP A 709 -0.06 7.29 -27.45
C ASP A 709 -0.88 6.48 -26.42
N GLY A 710 -0.51 5.23 -26.15
CA GLY A 710 -1.21 4.34 -25.21
C GLY A 710 -2.36 3.55 -25.85
N SER A 711 -2.67 3.79 -27.12
CA SER A 711 -3.76 3.10 -27.83
C SER A 711 -3.59 1.59 -27.82
N ALA A 712 -2.36 1.09 -27.97
CA ALA A 712 -2.06 -0.34 -27.90
C ALA A 712 -2.43 -0.98 -26.55
N LYS A 713 -2.26 -0.26 -25.45
CA LYS A 713 -2.57 -0.78 -24.10
C LYS A 713 -4.07 -0.88 -23.87
N VAL A 714 -4.82 0.18 -24.18
CA VAL A 714 -6.29 0.16 -24.05
C VAL A 714 -6.94 -0.79 -25.04
N TRP A 715 -6.36 -0.94 -26.23
CA TRP A 715 -6.79 -1.96 -27.20
C TRP A 715 -6.60 -3.37 -26.63
N LEU A 716 -5.40 -3.72 -26.17
CA LEU A 716 -5.09 -5.03 -25.57
C LEU A 716 -6.03 -5.34 -24.40
N LEU A 717 -6.14 -4.40 -23.46
CA LEU A 717 -6.95 -4.54 -22.26
C LEU A 717 -8.43 -4.72 -22.60
N SER A 718 -8.99 -3.89 -23.49
CA SER A 718 -10.39 -4.00 -23.88
C SER A 718 -10.69 -5.27 -24.68
N ARG A 719 -9.75 -5.79 -25.49
CA ARG A 719 -9.90 -7.06 -26.20
C ARG A 719 -9.97 -8.21 -25.20
N LEU A 720 -8.96 -8.36 -24.34
CA LEU A 720 -8.89 -9.49 -23.41
C LEU A 720 -9.98 -9.43 -22.33
N LEU A 721 -10.40 -8.26 -21.86
CA LEU A 721 -11.53 -8.14 -20.94
C LEU A 721 -12.86 -8.54 -21.60
N ARG A 722 -13.09 -8.15 -22.85
CA ARG A 722 -14.28 -8.60 -23.61
C ARG A 722 -14.24 -10.09 -23.86
N GLU A 723 -13.06 -10.66 -24.13
CA GLU A 723 -12.90 -12.11 -24.23
C GLU A 723 -13.26 -12.82 -22.93
N ARG A 724 -12.76 -12.30 -21.81
CA ARG A 724 -13.09 -12.83 -20.48
C ARG A 724 -14.56 -12.67 -20.12
N ALA A 725 -15.22 -11.63 -20.63
CA ALA A 725 -16.66 -11.40 -20.44
C ALA A 725 -17.53 -12.30 -21.33
N GLY A 726 -17.16 -12.51 -22.59
CA GLY A 726 -17.92 -13.31 -23.55
C GLY A 726 -17.67 -14.82 -23.43
N ARG A 727 -16.49 -15.21 -22.94
CA ARG A 727 -16.01 -16.60 -22.84
C ARG A 727 -15.34 -16.87 -21.48
N PRO A 728 -16.07 -16.69 -20.36
CA PRO A 728 -15.50 -16.82 -19.02
C PRO A 728 -14.88 -18.20 -18.74
N GLU A 729 -15.36 -19.25 -19.42
CA GLU A 729 -14.81 -20.61 -19.33
C GLU A 729 -13.33 -20.70 -19.74
N LEU A 730 -12.86 -19.84 -20.65
CA LEU A 730 -11.45 -19.80 -21.05
C LEU A 730 -10.54 -19.34 -19.92
N PHE A 731 -11.03 -18.47 -19.04
CA PHE A 731 -10.25 -17.83 -17.98
C PHE A 731 -10.51 -18.45 -16.59
N ALA A 732 -11.56 -19.27 -16.47
CA ALA A 732 -11.97 -19.92 -15.22
C ALA A 732 -11.17 -21.19 -14.88
N SER A 733 -10.43 -21.75 -15.86
CA SER A 733 -9.65 -22.98 -15.66
C SER A 733 -8.63 -22.85 -14.51
N LEU A 734 -8.65 -23.79 -13.57
CA LEU A 734 -7.65 -23.87 -12.51
C LEU A 734 -6.39 -24.63 -12.95
N ASP A 735 -6.45 -25.33 -14.08
CA ASP A 735 -5.26 -25.95 -14.67
C ASP A 735 -4.23 -24.87 -15.02
N TYR A 736 -2.97 -25.17 -14.74
CA TYR A 736 -1.84 -24.32 -15.09
C TYR A 736 -0.63 -25.18 -15.47
N ALA A 737 -0.05 -24.92 -16.63
CA ALA A 737 1.17 -25.58 -17.09
C ALA A 737 2.10 -24.56 -17.76
N PRO A 738 3.40 -24.50 -17.40
CA PRO A 738 4.39 -23.70 -18.12
C PRO A 738 4.48 -24.09 -19.59
N LEU A 739 4.69 -23.12 -20.46
CA LEU A 739 4.98 -23.34 -21.88
C LEU A 739 6.49 -23.28 -22.09
N ASN A 740 7.10 -24.43 -22.38
CA ASN A 740 8.55 -24.49 -22.61
C ASN A 740 8.93 -23.86 -23.96
N ALA A 741 9.91 -22.97 -23.92
CA ALA A 741 10.59 -22.43 -25.10
C ALA A 741 11.96 -23.09 -25.28
N THR A 742 12.40 -23.24 -26.52
CA THR A 742 13.74 -23.75 -26.89
C THR A 742 14.39 -22.84 -27.92
N GLY A 743 15.72 -22.83 -28.00
CA GLY A 743 16.48 -21.98 -28.93
C GLY A 743 17.29 -20.91 -28.20
N ALA A 744 18.03 -20.09 -28.96
CA ALA A 744 19.01 -19.15 -28.42
C ALA A 744 18.40 -18.03 -27.55
N LYS A 745 17.12 -17.70 -27.75
CA LYS A 745 16.40 -16.65 -27.01
C LYS A 745 15.26 -17.22 -26.16
N ALA A 746 15.29 -18.51 -25.81
CA ALA A 746 14.26 -19.16 -24.99
C ALA A 746 13.96 -18.42 -23.66
N ASN A 747 15.00 -17.88 -22.99
CA ASN A 747 14.86 -17.12 -21.74
C ASN A 747 14.08 -15.80 -21.88
N HIS A 748 13.84 -15.32 -23.10
CA HIS A 748 13.01 -14.15 -23.40
C HIS A 748 11.53 -14.49 -23.59
N ALA A 749 11.18 -15.77 -23.75
CA ALA A 749 9.78 -16.21 -23.85
C ALA A 749 9.26 -16.61 -22.48
N LEU A 750 8.19 -15.96 -22.03
CA LEU A 750 7.42 -16.37 -20.85
C LEU A 750 6.03 -16.78 -21.31
N GLY A 751 5.66 -18.04 -21.09
CA GLY A 751 4.35 -18.53 -21.51
C GLY A 751 3.80 -19.64 -20.64
N PHE A 752 2.49 -19.83 -20.71
CA PHE A 752 1.78 -20.87 -19.97
C PHE A 752 0.45 -21.23 -20.64
N VAL A 753 -0.12 -22.35 -20.23
CA VAL A 753 -1.41 -22.88 -20.66
C VAL A 753 -2.32 -23.06 -19.45
N ARG A 754 -3.57 -22.60 -19.58
CA ARG A 754 -4.66 -22.78 -18.62
C ARG A 754 -5.87 -23.38 -19.32
N GLY A 755 -5.97 -24.71 -19.30
CA GLY A 755 -7.02 -25.42 -20.04
C GLY A 755 -6.97 -25.10 -21.53
N SER A 756 -7.97 -24.36 -22.02
CA SER A 756 -8.10 -23.94 -23.42
C SER A 756 -7.53 -22.55 -23.73
N LEU A 757 -6.81 -21.92 -22.81
CA LEU A 757 -6.16 -20.61 -22.98
C LEU A 757 -4.64 -20.75 -22.92
N LEU A 758 -3.91 -20.14 -23.85
CA LEU A 758 -2.45 -20.09 -23.88
C LEU A 758 -2.00 -18.63 -23.91
N THR A 759 -1.00 -18.28 -23.10
CA THR A 759 -0.38 -16.95 -23.08
C THR A 759 1.09 -17.07 -23.41
N LEU A 760 1.60 -16.14 -24.23
CA LEU A 760 3.02 -15.98 -24.52
C LEU A 760 3.37 -14.49 -24.55
N VAL A 761 4.36 -14.08 -23.76
CA VAL A 761 4.84 -12.70 -23.69
C VAL A 761 6.37 -12.64 -23.74
N PRO A 762 6.97 -11.56 -24.28
CA PRO A 762 8.39 -11.31 -24.16
C PRO A 762 8.72 -10.83 -22.75
N ARG A 763 9.87 -11.26 -22.25
CA ARG A 763 10.59 -10.67 -21.12
C ARG A 763 11.99 -10.28 -21.55
N LEU A 764 12.60 -9.37 -20.79
CA LEU A 764 13.92 -8.81 -21.12
C LEU A 764 13.95 -8.25 -22.57
N PRO A 765 13.06 -7.29 -22.89
CA PRO A 765 12.86 -6.83 -24.26
C PRO A 765 14.08 -6.13 -24.86
N ALA A 766 14.95 -5.49 -24.08
CA ALA A 766 16.13 -4.83 -24.62
C ALA A 766 17.18 -5.83 -25.11
N GLY A 767 17.42 -6.92 -24.37
CA GLY A 767 18.31 -8.01 -24.79
C GLY A 767 17.73 -8.88 -25.91
N LEU A 768 16.40 -8.88 -26.08
CA LEU A 768 15.72 -9.51 -27.21
C LEU A 768 15.82 -8.64 -28.47
N ALA A 769 15.63 -7.33 -28.35
CA ALA A 769 15.61 -6.37 -29.46
C ALA A 769 14.67 -6.77 -30.63
N GLY A 770 13.61 -7.52 -30.32
CA GLY A 770 12.66 -8.06 -31.32
C GLY A 770 13.19 -9.24 -32.15
N ASP A 771 14.42 -9.69 -31.94
CA ASP A 771 15.01 -10.82 -32.67
C ASP A 771 14.90 -12.12 -31.89
N TRP A 772 13.96 -12.95 -32.29
CA TRP A 772 13.71 -14.27 -31.70
C TRP A 772 14.66 -15.36 -32.20
N GLY A 773 15.44 -15.13 -33.26
CA GLY A 773 16.35 -16.13 -33.83
C GLY A 773 15.65 -17.47 -34.13
N ASP A 774 16.22 -18.56 -33.62
CA ASP A 774 15.72 -19.94 -33.73
C ASP A 774 14.76 -20.35 -32.60
N THR A 775 14.19 -19.37 -31.88
CA THR A 775 13.37 -19.66 -30.70
C THR A 775 11.99 -20.20 -31.09
N GLU A 776 11.64 -21.34 -30.52
CA GLU A 776 10.38 -22.03 -30.75
C GLU A 776 9.66 -22.32 -29.41
N VAL A 777 8.34 -22.39 -29.46
CA VAL A 777 7.46 -22.79 -28.35
C VAL A 777 6.63 -24.01 -28.73
N ALA A 778 6.54 -24.99 -27.84
CA ALA A 778 5.79 -26.22 -28.11
C ALA A 778 4.31 -26.05 -27.73
N LEU A 779 3.45 -25.77 -28.71
CA LEU A 779 2.01 -25.65 -28.47
C LEU A 779 1.39 -27.02 -28.19
N PRO A 780 0.50 -27.17 -27.17
CA PRO A 780 -0.21 -28.42 -26.93
C PRO A 780 -1.07 -28.83 -28.12
N ASP A 781 -1.40 -30.13 -28.22
CA ASP A 781 -2.28 -30.65 -29.27
C ASP A 781 -3.60 -29.88 -29.35
N GLY A 782 -3.99 -29.50 -30.56
CA GLY A 782 -5.22 -28.75 -30.81
C GLY A 782 -5.04 -27.67 -31.86
N ARG A 783 -6.16 -27.02 -32.19
CA ARG A 783 -6.17 -25.88 -33.11
C ARG A 783 -6.34 -24.61 -32.30
N TRP A 784 -5.30 -23.79 -32.26
CA TRP A 784 -5.20 -22.60 -31.44
C TRP A 784 -5.45 -21.36 -32.28
N THR A 785 -6.34 -20.47 -31.83
CA THR A 785 -6.61 -19.20 -32.49
C THR A 785 -6.12 -18.07 -31.61
N ASN A 786 -5.29 -17.19 -32.15
CA ASN A 786 -4.83 -15.98 -31.49
C ASN A 786 -6.00 -15.00 -31.34
N LEU A 787 -6.37 -14.71 -30.09
CA LEU A 787 -7.48 -13.83 -29.73
C LEU A 787 -7.24 -12.36 -30.12
N LEU A 788 -5.97 -11.98 -30.34
CA LEU A 788 -5.56 -10.64 -30.70
C LEU A 788 -5.47 -10.44 -32.22
N THR A 789 -4.97 -11.45 -32.95
CA THR A 789 -4.71 -11.35 -34.40
C THR A 789 -5.71 -12.13 -35.27
N GLY A 790 -6.44 -13.09 -34.71
CA GLY A 790 -7.32 -14.02 -35.41
C GLY A 790 -6.59 -15.16 -36.14
N GLU A 791 -5.26 -15.21 -36.08
CA GLU A 791 -4.48 -16.24 -36.74
C GLU A 791 -4.62 -17.60 -36.07
N VAL A 792 -4.44 -18.65 -36.86
CA VAL A 792 -4.66 -20.02 -36.44
C VAL A 792 -3.36 -20.81 -36.55
N GLU A 793 -3.01 -21.50 -35.47
CA GLU A 793 -1.87 -22.40 -35.41
C GLU A 793 -2.30 -23.80 -34.98
N ASP A 794 -1.74 -24.81 -35.66
CA ASP A 794 -1.91 -26.21 -35.28
C ASP A 794 -0.83 -26.58 -34.26
N GLY A 795 -1.27 -27.04 -33.09
CA GLY A 795 -0.41 -27.53 -32.03
C GLY A 795 0.10 -28.96 -32.26
N GLY A 796 0.76 -29.52 -31.24
CA GLY A 796 1.43 -30.82 -31.33
C GLY A 796 2.81 -30.79 -31.97
N ARG A 797 3.32 -29.58 -32.28
CA ARG A 797 4.66 -29.32 -32.81
C ARG A 797 5.20 -27.98 -32.32
N PRO A 798 6.53 -27.79 -32.31
CA PRO A 798 7.13 -26.48 -32.09
C PRO A 798 6.66 -25.46 -33.13
N VAL A 799 6.42 -24.23 -32.68
CA VAL A 799 6.09 -23.06 -33.51
C VAL A 799 7.09 -21.96 -33.19
N ALA A 800 7.62 -21.32 -34.22
CA ALA A 800 8.57 -20.23 -34.05
C ALA A 800 7.92 -19.06 -33.26
N ALA A 801 8.61 -18.56 -32.24
CA ALA A 801 8.09 -17.50 -31.36
C ALA A 801 7.82 -16.20 -32.14
N ASN A 802 8.65 -15.89 -33.14
CA ASN A 802 8.44 -14.74 -34.02
C ASN A 802 7.08 -14.79 -34.72
N ARG A 803 6.65 -15.95 -35.19
CA ARG A 803 5.38 -16.14 -35.90
C ARG A 803 4.18 -15.80 -35.02
N LEU A 804 4.27 -16.06 -33.71
CA LEU A 804 3.19 -15.75 -32.76
C LEU A 804 3.17 -14.28 -32.34
N LEU A 805 4.31 -13.58 -32.43
CA LEU A 805 4.52 -12.25 -31.85
C LEU A 805 4.84 -11.16 -32.89
N GLU A 806 4.83 -11.50 -34.17
CA GLU A 806 5.18 -10.59 -35.28
C GLU A 806 4.19 -9.43 -35.40
N LYS A 807 2.88 -9.73 -35.32
CA LYS A 807 1.81 -8.75 -35.53
C LYS A 807 1.48 -7.92 -34.31
N PHE A 808 1.77 -8.43 -33.13
CA PHE A 808 1.58 -7.75 -31.85
C PHE A 808 2.56 -8.36 -30.84
N PRO A 809 3.20 -7.56 -29.96
CA PRO A 809 4.33 -8.02 -29.14
C PRO A 809 3.97 -9.04 -28.06
N VAL A 810 2.70 -9.44 -27.93
CA VAL A 810 2.19 -10.45 -27.00
C VAL A 810 1.17 -11.31 -27.72
N ALA A 811 1.00 -12.56 -27.28
CA ALA A 811 0.04 -13.49 -27.85
C ALA A 811 -0.81 -14.15 -26.78
N VAL A 812 -2.13 -14.20 -27.02
CA VAL A 812 -3.09 -14.98 -26.24
C VAL A 812 -3.87 -15.83 -27.21
N LEU A 813 -3.80 -17.15 -27.08
CA LEU A 813 -4.44 -18.10 -27.98
C LEU A 813 -5.50 -18.89 -27.22
N ALA A 814 -6.55 -19.34 -27.91
CA ALA A 814 -7.50 -20.28 -27.36
C ALA A 814 -7.91 -21.39 -28.33
N THR A 815 -8.29 -22.55 -27.78
CA THR A 815 -8.87 -23.67 -28.54
C THR A 815 -10.39 -23.68 -28.45
N GLY A 816 -11.07 -24.39 -29.36
CA GLY A 816 -12.52 -24.61 -29.29
C GLY A 816 -13.34 -23.40 -29.72
N ILE A 817 -12.74 -22.46 -30.44
CA ILE A 817 -13.42 -21.32 -31.07
C ILE A 817 -14.07 -21.83 -32.36
N GLY A 818 -15.38 -22.13 -32.32
CA GLY A 818 -16.16 -22.64 -33.44
C GLY A 818 -17.51 -21.95 -33.53
#